data_AF-A0A1Y0IEV6-F1
#
_entry.id   AF-A0A1Y0IEV6-F1
#
_cell.length_a   1.000
_cell.length_b   1.000
_cell.length_c   1.000
_cell.angle_alpha   90.00
_cell.angle_beta   90.00
_cell.angle_gamma   90.00
#
_symmetry.space_group_name_H-M   'P 1'
#
loop_
_entity.id
_entity.type
_entity.pdbx_description
1 polymer ?
#
loop_
_entity_poly.entity_id
_entity_poly.type
_entity_poly.pdbx_seq_one_letter_code
_entity_poly.pdbx_strand_id
1 'polypeptide(L)'
;MLSFTARGDRSRIGKAGFRAGNWTCLAVLLGCVWGAQNAVAQCTERSFSAAEQQVINAYIGYYGRAPDYAGFAYWSQVLTDEGGSLGSIIEDFGNSAEFESRFGSLSNTELVNNLFQQVFGRDADPLGLEFYTNELSSGARTLQNITLDILGGAQNDDKVIADNRAAVAGHYVILSSEAKTNIDSDTLFSLLGAVGSDTNSATSACSTVSGFYSDAGETSVASTLSKLSIDTTPTPRVDQSGNDLPSDYAPLGASRTLERKAELFLAGLPRLNESDSLSLLKYLPAGAGQDASTAHMPGASLDESWKQSAYNAVAPGDIDGDGFEEMVFLWWNAGTGAVTLTVMDDESENFTYSAPSVLIAGTPDYLQVITGDLDGDGTDNVIVAIIDDSSGRVNLNVLSGSKSAGFALSSNSVEFSASQSSSDLSIEMAAGQLDRDAGLELAVVTSETVGGGQNGSPGGGQSRYWIYDDLNAGFELKHNDRISAFIDTATIDGVTGTLAVGDVDGDNLDEIVIAALADHFPTTCEPVTTLQLVLDDMVNGNATVASSQYSNRLNNCESSGNNGWTSYVWADVLDIDGDGYQEFHVNGVVFDDLFNTSSLTPMEMDGETIQIPTSNVFKGPGNNQRVRTTRENTVLTAGDVTADGYDDIIVYMPATVPLRQVSNGAVTFWENGYAVTVWGFDPASGEWGQKYYEELDGQHLSEDEFGPPQLAAVNVDNDSTLLKYSEGTHEIVFTEPLVLAALAAPPCWGDGVQVTDVCQTSWGKGSTVGASSSVSHEVTARQHSSVSGDVSLPIIGDVGVEVSRSVGVSLGVEASLGYQTSKTITYTTGAMEDTVVATVIPYDQYTYKILSHPVYPQLVGTDLVISLPRAPRTIQIERQFFNSAVSGEGVQVGSNVFGHTIGDVSTYPSRSDMQSIVGFLGSSIGPVDVGASNGSTSVEISESLTAGLTTSVSVSYEREVKTDLGKSMVGFSVGSSTTASLGFSVGSDVVFAGTVGDMPPETFSLDRAYSYGLFAYQLTDSTSGQTFQVINYWVE
;
A
#
# COMPACT_ATOMS: atom_id res chain seq x y z
N MET A 1 -9.12 54.20 4.86
CA MET A 1 -9.53 55.62 4.64
C MET A 1 -8.54 56.20 3.63
N LEU A 2 -9.04 56.86 2.56
CA LEU A 2 -8.34 57.41 1.36
C LEU A 2 -7.84 56.35 0.35
N SER A 3 -7.96 56.43 -0.99
CA SER A 3 -8.77 57.21 -1.94
C SER A 3 -8.51 56.70 -3.39
N PHE A 4 -9.56 56.24 -4.08
CA PHE A 4 -9.97 56.41 -5.51
C PHE A 4 -9.01 56.44 -6.75
N THR A 5 -9.56 55.86 -7.85
CA THR A 5 -9.48 56.17 -9.33
C THR A 5 -8.25 55.71 -10.17
N ALA A 6 -8.31 55.26 -11.45
CA ALA A 6 -9.33 55.16 -12.52
C ALA A 6 -8.90 54.30 -13.76
N ARG A 7 -9.90 53.70 -14.46
CA ARG A 7 -10.20 53.62 -15.93
C ARG A 7 -9.24 53.04 -17.02
N GLY A 8 -9.86 52.19 -17.87
CA GLY A 8 -9.81 52.15 -19.36
C GLY A 8 -9.00 50.98 -19.94
N ASP A 9 -9.43 50.16 -20.92
CA ASP A 9 -10.19 50.47 -22.14
C ASP A 9 -10.84 49.21 -22.78
N ARG A 10 -11.74 49.44 -23.73
CA ARG A 10 -12.67 48.50 -24.40
C ARG A 10 -12.10 47.89 -25.70
N SER A 11 -12.63 46.73 -26.10
CA SER A 11 -13.02 46.52 -27.52
C SER A 11 -14.26 45.61 -27.67
N ARG A 12 -15.15 45.99 -28.58
CA ARG A 12 -16.43 45.35 -28.97
C ARG A 12 -16.49 45.34 -30.50
N ILE A 13 -16.77 44.20 -31.14
CA ILE A 13 -17.49 44.02 -32.44
C ILE A 13 -17.95 42.54 -32.44
N GLY A 14 -19.15 42.08 -32.85
CA GLY A 14 -20.35 42.63 -33.47
C GLY A 14 -21.29 41.47 -33.82
N LYS A 15 -22.61 41.69 -33.68
CA LYS A 15 -23.72 40.73 -33.83
C LYS A 15 -24.03 40.36 -35.29
N ALA A 16 -24.54 39.14 -35.52
CA ALA A 16 -25.54 38.83 -36.53
C ALA A 16 -26.59 37.88 -35.94
N GLY A 17 -27.89 38.18 -36.13
CA GLY A 17 -28.99 37.46 -35.50
C GLY A 17 -29.97 36.84 -36.49
N PHE A 18 -30.76 35.87 -36.02
CA PHE A 18 -32.04 35.45 -36.60
C PHE A 18 -32.97 34.91 -35.50
N ARG A 19 -34.27 34.88 -35.80
CA ARG A 19 -35.41 35.20 -34.92
C ARG A 19 -36.03 34.04 -34.12
N ALA A 20 -36.23 34.32 -32.82
CA ALA A 20 -37.41 34.14 -31.94
C ALA A 20 -38.35 32.91 -32.03
N GLY A 21 -38.40 32.17 -30.91
CA GLY A 21 -39.54 31.38 -30.41
C GLY A 21 -39.45 31.14 -28.90
N ASN A 22 -40.18 31.96 -28.11
CA ASN A 22 -40.60 31.85 -26.70
C ASN A 22 -39.60 31.51 -25.56
N TRP A 23 -39.12 32.56 -24.87
CA TRP A 23 -38.68 32.53 -23.46
C TRP A 23 -39.31 33.71 -22.69
N THR A 24 -39.91 33.42 -21.54
CA THR A 24 -40.36 34.41 -20.53
C THR A 24 -39.23 34.66 -19.53
N CYS A 25 -38.82 35.92 -19.36
CA CYS A 25 -37.75 36.34 -18.45
C CYS A 25 -38.21 36.51 -16.99
N LEU A 26 -37.49 35.82 -16.12
CA LEU A 26 -36.84 36.26 -14.88
C LEU A 26 -36.92 37.77 -14.54
N ALA A 27 -37.56 38.07 -13.41
CA ALA A 27 -37.28 39.24 -12.56
C ALA A 27 -37.62 38.88 -11.11
N VAL A 28 -36.64 38.40 -10.35
CA VAL A 28 -36.70 38.32 -8.89
C VAL A 28 -35.40 38.90 -8.38
N LEU A 29 -35.49 40.04 -7.68
CA LEU A 29 -34.50 40.43 -6.68
C LEU A 29 -35.02 41.60 -5.83
N LEU A 30 -34.95 41.38 -4.52
CA LEU A 30 -35.15 42.28 -3.39
C LEU A 30 -36.58 42.63 -2.95
N GLY A 31 -37.14 41.71 -2.16
CA GLY A 31 -38.04 42.00 -1.04
C GLY A 31 -37.75 41.03 0.10
N CYS A 32 -37.20 41.52 1.22
CA CYS A 32 -36.90 40.75 2.42
C CYS A 32 -38.15 39.99 2.92
N VAL A 33 -38.04 38.67 2.98
CA VAL A 33 -38.68 37.86 4.01
C VAL A 33 -37.55 37.10 4.67
N TRP A 34 -37.20 37.47 5.90
CA TRP A 34 -36.44 36.60 6.79
C TRP A 34 -37.36 35.42 7.14
N GLY A 35 -37.28 34.36 6.33
CA GLY A 35 -37.60 33.02 6.78
C GLY A 35 -36.29 32.39 7.18
N ALA A 36 -36.14 31.98 8.44
CA ALA A 36 -35.01 31.20 8.89
C ALA A 36 -34.91 29.95 7.98
N GLN A 37 -33.86 29.89 7.16
CA GLN A 37 -33.42 28.62 6.61
C GLN A 37 -32.79 27.90 7.80
N ASN A 38 -33.47 26.87 8.32
CA ASN A 38 -32.86 25.94 9.26
C ASN A 38 -31.59 25.40 8.58
N ALA A 39 -30.45 25.52 9.26
CA ALA A 39 -29.24 24.84 8.85
C ALA A 39 -29.56 23.33 8.80
N VAL A 40 -29.32 22.71 7.65
CA VAL A 40 -29.46 21.25 7.48
C VAL A 40 -28.14 20.62 7.90
N ALA A 41 -28.19 19.53 8.68
CA ALA A 41 -26.99 18.79 9.07
C ALA A 41 -26.29 18.23 7.82
N GLN A 42 -24.95 18.26 7.77
CA GLN A 42 -24.17 17.77 6.62
C GLN A 42 -24.01 16.23 6.69
N CYS A 43 -25.13 15.50 6.61
CA CYS A 43 -25.14 14.05 6.57
C CYS A 43 -25.38 13.57 5.13
N THR A 44 -24.76 12.45 4.73
CA THR A 44 -25.09 11.76 3.48
C THR A 44 -26.50 11.19 3.59
N GLU A 45 -27.35 11.50 2.62
CA GLU A 45 -28.73 11.04 2.61
C GLU A 45 -29.06 10.35 1.28
N ARG A 46 -29.72 9.19 1.38
CA ARG A 46 -30.48 8.58 0.27
C ARG A 46 -31.95 8.53 0.62
N SER A 47 -32.80 8.35 -0.38
CA SER A 47 -34.22 8.09 -0.12
C SER A 47 -34.41 6.70 0.47
N PHE A 48 -34.82 6.63 1.74
CA PHE A 48 -35.27 5.38 2.38
C PHE A 48 -36.75 5.14 2.07
N SER A 49 -37.11 3.88 1.87
CA SER A 49 -38.50 3.41 1.80
C SER A 49 -39.18 3.53 3.17
N ALA A 50 -40.52 3.44 3.19
CA ALA A 50 -41.28 3.50 4.43
C ALA A 50 -40.91 2.36 5.41
N ALA A 51 -40.60 1.17 4.89
CA ALA A 51 -40.18 0.03 5.71
C ALA A 51 -38.78 0.25 6.30
N GLU A 52 -37.81 0.71 5.50
CA GLU A 52 -36.45 1.03 5.97
C GLU A 52 -36.46 2.12 7.04
N GLN A 53 -37.26 3.17 6.84
CA GLN A 53 -37.38 4.27 7.82
C GLN A 53 -38.04 3.81 9.12
N GLN A 54 -38.97 2.84 9.06
CA GLN A 54 -39.54 2.21 10.23
C GLN A 54 -38.51 1.36 11.00
N VAL A 55 -37.61 0.65 10.32
CA VAL A 55 -36.53 -0.10 10.96
C VAL A 55 -35.56 0.83 11.68
N ILE A 56 -35.09 1.90 11.02
CA ILE A 56 -34.18 2.89 11.64
C ILE A 56 -34.80 3.47 12.91
N ASN A 57 -36.06 3.89 12.83
CA ASN A 57 -36.79 4.44 13.97
C ASN A 57 -37.02 3.43 15.09
N ALA A 58 -37.25 2.16 14.76
CA ALA A 58 -37.37 1.09 15.74
C ALA A 58 -36.05 0.92 16.51
N TYR A 59 -34.91 0.83 15.82
CA TYR A 59 -33.59 0.70 16.46
C TYR A 59 -33.23 1.90 17.34
N ILE A 60 -33.49 3.13 16.88
CA ILE A 60 -33.24 4.35 17.67
C ILE A 60 -34.05 4.31 18.97
N GLY A 61 -35.34 3.98 18.90
CA GLY A 61 -36.19 4.04 20.07
C GLY A 61 -36.17 2.79 20.95
N TYR A 62 -35.63 1.66 20.49
CA TYR A 62 -35.52 0.43 21.28
C TYR A 62 -34.15 0.25 21.89
N TYR A 63 -33.13 0.40 21.07
CA TYR A 63 -31.76 0.11 21.42
C TYR A 63 -30.95 1.39 21.63
N GLY A 64 -31.51 2.57 21.33
CA GLY A 64 -30.82 3.86 21.44
C GLY A 64 -29.72 4.06 20.39
N ARG A 65 -29.66 3.19 19.37
CA ARG A 65 -28.60 3.16 18.36
C ARG A 65 -29.15 2.99 16.94
N ALA A 66 -28.31 3.15 15.92
CA ALA A 66 -28.65 2.82 14.54
C ALA A 66 -28.60 1.29 14.31
N PRO A 67 -29.37 0.75 13.34
CA PRO A 67 -29.25 -0.67 12.96
C PRO A 67 -27.92 -0.94 12.29
N ASP A 68 -27.29 -2.07 12.63
CA ASP A 68 -26.18 -2.62 11.83
C ASP A 68 -26.66 -2.96 10.41
N TYR A 69 -25.73 -3.00 9.44
CA TYR A 69 -26.12 -3.12 8.03
C TYR A 69 -26.87 -4.45 7.73
N ALA A 70 -26.50 -5.54 8.38
CA ALA A 70 -27.11 -6.86 8.19
C ALA A 70 -28.53 -6.91 8.77
N GLY A 71 -28.71 -6.41 10.00
CA GLY A 71 -30.01 -6.26 10.64
C GLY A 71 -30.91 -5.28 9.88
N PHE A 72 -30.37 -4.17 9.39
CA PHE A 72 -31.11 -3.23 8.55
C PHE A 72 -31.62 -3.92 7.28
N ALA A 73 -30.78 -4.66 6.55
CA ALA A 73 -31.16 -5.39 5.35
C ALA A 73 -32.21 -6.49 5.63
N TYR A 74 -32.00 -7.28 6.69
CA TYR A 74 -32.92 -8.35 7.08
C TYR A 74 -34.29 -7.81 7.48
N TRP A 75 -34.35 -6.87 8.43
CA TRP A 75 -35.62 -6.37 8.97
C TRP A 75 -36.40 -5.53 7.96
N SER A 76 -35.71 -4.80 7.07
CA SER A 76 -36.39 -4.04 6.00
C SER A 76 -37.01 -4.98 4.96
N GLN A 77 -36.35 -6.10 4.65
CA GLN A 77 -36.90 -7.13 3.76
C GLN A 77 -38.11 -7.83 4.39
N VAL A 78 -38.00 -8.25 5.65
CA VAL A 78 -39.10 -8.89 6.40
C VAL A 78 -40.34 -7.98 6.44
N LEU A 79 -40.16 -6.70 6.79
CA LEU A 79 -41.26 -5.73 6.79
C LEU A 79 -41.83 -5.52 5.38
N THR A 80 -41.01 -5.53 4.35
CA THR A 80 -41.48 -5.37 2.96
C THR A 80 -42.35 -6.55 2.54
N ASP A 81 -41.93 -7.78 2.83
CA ASP A 81 -42.65 -9.01 2.50
C ASP A 81 -43.98 -9.14 3.26
N GLU A 82 -44.06 -8.56 4.45
CA GLU A 82 -45.26 -8.57 5.31
C GLU A 82 -46.11 -7.29 5.17
N GLY A 83 -45.90 -6.52 4.10
CA GLY A 83 -46.73 -5.37 3.74
C GLY A 83 -46.59 -4.16 4.68
N GLY A 84 -45.43 -4.01 5.32
CA GLY A 84 -45.10 -2.93 6.26
C GLY A 84 -45.70 -3.11 7.65
N SER A 85 -46.16 -4.32 8.00
CA SER A 85 -46.77 -4.59 9.30
C SER A 85 -45.72 -4.78 10.39
N LEU A 86 -45.44 -3.74 11.16
CA LEU A 86 -44.54 -3.79 12.32
C LEU A 86 -44.85 -4.86 13.37
N GLY A 87 -46.08 -5.39 13.41
CA GLY A 87 -46.48 -6.45 14.32
C GLY A 87 -45.76 -7.79 14.09
N SER A 88 -45.09 -7.98 12.95
CA SER A 88 -44.43 -9.24 12.61
C SER A 88 -42.98 -9.34 13.08
N ILE A 89 -42.31 -8.22 13.32
CA ILE A 89 -40.92 -8.16 13.82
C ILE A 89 -40.87 -7.84 15.34
N ILE A 90 -42.03 -7.67 15.96
CA ILE A 90 -42.20 -7.05 17.28
C ILE A 90 -41.80 -7.95 18.44
N GLU A 91 -42.06 -9.25 18.30
CA GLU A 91 -41.71 -10.28 19.29
C GLU A 91 -40.20 -10.53 19.29
N ASP A 92 -39.57 -10.47 18.12
CA ASP A 92 -38.14 -10.72 17.97
C ASP A 92 -37.27 -9.61 18.58
N PHE A 93 -37.67 -8.33 18.41
CA PHE A 93 -36.97 -7.22 19.06
C PHE A 93 -37.10 -7.27 20.60
N GLY A 94 -38.32 -7.55 21.09
CA GLY A 94 -38.63 -7.58 22.53
C GLY A 94 -38.03 -8.78 23.27
N ASN A 95 -37.76 -9.88 22.57
CA ASN A 95 -37.14 -11.09 23.14
C ASN A 95 -35.63 -11.20 22.82
N SER A 96 -35.04 -10.18 22.18
CA SER A 96 -33.63 -10.18 21.82
C SER A 96 -32.73 -10.17 23.06
N ALA A 97 -31.58 -10.85 22.98
CA ALA A 97 -30.59 -10.86 24.06
C ALA A 97 -30.09 -9.44 24.40
N GLU A 98 -29.99 -8.57 23.40
CA GLU A 98 -29.64 -7.16 23.56
C GLU A 98 -30.69 -6.40 24.38
N PHE A 99 -31.98 -6.59 24.06
CA PHE A 99 -33.07 -5.97 24.81
C PHE A 99 -33.11 -6.44 26.26
N GLU A 100 -33.04 -7.75 26.49
CA GLU A 100 -33.03 -8.34 27.85
C GLU A 100 -31.84 -7.85 28.68
N SER A 101 -30.64 -7.78 28.07
CA SER A 101 -29.43 -7.32 28.75
C SER A 101 -29.47 -5.84 29.13
N ARG A 102 -30.04 -4.99 28.28
CA ARG A 102 -30.02 -3.52 28.50
C ARG A 102 -31.26 -3.03 29.25
N PHE A 103 -32.41 -3.67 29.05
CA PHE A 103 -33.71 -3.16 29.47
C PHE A 103 -34.59 -4.18 30.20
N GLY A 104 -34.26 -5.48 30.16
CA GLY A 104 -35.09 -6.55 30.76
C GLY A 104 -35.32 -6.43 32.26
N SER A 105 -34.45 -5.72 33.00
CA SER A 105 -34.61 -5.46 34.44
C SER A 105 -35.43 -4.21 34.79
N LEU A 106 -35.83 -3.40 33.81
CA LEU A 106 -36.53 -2.14 34.03
C LEU A 106 -38.05 -2.37 34.24
N SER A 107 -38.65 -1.58 35.12
CA SER A 107 -40.11 -1.54 35.26
C SER A 107 -40.78 -0.90 34.04
N ASN A 108 -42.07 -1.15 33.81
CA ASN A 108 -42.84 -0.51 32.72
C ASN A 108 -42.73 1.02 32.73
N THR A 109 -42.62 1.64 33.91
CA THR A 109 -42.44 3.10 34.03
C THR A 109 -41.05 3.53 33.55
N GLU A 110 -40.02 2.79 33.95
CA GLU A 110 -38.64 3.04 33.53
C GLU A 110 -38.44 2.77 32.03
N LEU A 111 -39.08 1.73 31.49
CA LEU A 111 -39.06 1.41 30.06
C LEU A 111 -39.68 2.53 29.24
N VAL A 112 -40.88 2.99 29.57
CA VAL A 112 -41.53 4.12 28.87
C VAL A 112 -40.68 5.37 28.96
N ASN A 113 -40.13 5.69 30.14
CA ASN A 113 -39.28 6.87 30.29
C ASN A 113 -37.97 6.76 29.49
N ASN A 114 -37.41 5.55 29.37
CA ASN A 114 -36.22 5.30 28.57
C ASN A 114 -36.48 5.53 27.06
N LEU A 115 -37.67 5.21 26.54
CA LEU A 115 -38.04 5.54 25.16
C LEU A 115 -37.95 7.06 24.89
N PHE A 116 -38.45 7.89 25.81
CA PHE A 116 -38.37 9.34 25.67
C PHE A 116 -36.92 9.84 25.73
N GLN A 117 -36.06 9.22 26.54
CA GLN A 117 -34.64 9.55 26.59
C GLN A 117 -33.90 9.16 25.29
N GLN A 118 -34.17 7.97 24.75
CA GLN A 118 -33.55 7.49 23.52
C GLN A 118 -34.01 8.25 22.27
N VAL A 119 -35.26 8.74 22.25
CA VAL A 119 -35.79 9.46 21.08
C VAL A 119 -35.59 10.98 21.20
N PHE A 120 -35.81 11.56 22.38
CA PHE A 120 -35.82 13.02 22.60
C PHE A 120 -34.75 13.54 23.58
N GLY A 121 -33.99 12.67 24.26
CA GLY A 121 -32.99 13.09 25.24
C GLY A 121 -33.58 13.73 26.51
N ARG A 122 -34.85 13.42 26.83
CA ARG A 122 -35.54 13.92 28.03
C ARG A 122 -36.52 12.90 28.58
N ASP A 123 -36.97 13.11 29.82
CA ASP A 123 -38.00 12.28 30.44
C ASP A 123 -39.38 12.54 29.81
N ALA A 124 -40.26 11.54 29.91
CA ALA A 124 -41.67 11.67 29.59
C ALA A 124 -42.34 12.69 30.53
N ASP A 125 -43.31 13.46 30.00
CA ASP A 125 -44.13 14.28 30.90
C ASP A 125 -45.01 13.38 31.80
N PRO A 126 -45.40 13.84 33.00
CA PRO A 126 -46.13 12.99 33.94
C PRO A 126 -47.42 12.35 33.39
N LEU A 127 -48.13 13.04 32.49
CA LEU A 127 -49.39 12.54 31.93
C LEU A 127 -49.12 11.53 30.80
N GLY A 128 -48.14 11.81 29.94
CA GLY A 128 -47.69 10.88 28.91
C GLY A 128 -47.10 9.60 29.50
N LEU A 129 -46.29 9.73 30.57
CA LEU A 129 -45.71 8.60 31.29
C LEU A 129 -46.80 7.72 31.91
N GLU A 130 -47.78 8.32 32.60
CA GLU A 130 -48.90 7.59 33.19
C GLU A 130 -49.74 6.88 32.12
N PHE A 131 -50.04 7.56 31.00
CA PHE A 131 -50.80 7.00 29.90
C PHE A 131 -50.09 5.77 29.28
N TYR A 132 -48.86 5.93 28.81
CA TYR A 132 -48.14 4.85 28.14
C TYR A 132 -47.77 3.69 29.09
N THR A 133 -47.50 3.98 30.37
CA THR A 133 -47.28 2.93 31.37
C THR A 133 -48.53 2.08 31.59
N ASN A 134 -49.73 2.68 31.60
CA ASN A 134 -50.99 1.96 31.73
C ASN A 134 -51.31 1.12 30.49
N GLU A 135 -51.06 1.66 29.29
CA GLU A 135 -51.24 0.93 28.02
C GLU A 135 -50.28 -0.26 27.92
N LEU A 136 -49.02 -0.08 28.32
CA LEU A 136 -48.04 -1.17 28.36
C LEU A 136 -48.40 -2.23 29.42
N SER A 137 -48.82 -1.81 30.61
CA SER A 137 -49.17 -2.72 31.71
C SER A 137 -50.45 -3.53 31.44
N SER A 138 -51.36 -3.00 30.62
CA SER A 138 -52.57 -3.70 30.20
C SER A 138 -52.36 -4.60 28.97
N GLY A 139 -51.18 -4.53 28.34
CA GLY A 139 -50.90 -5.20 27.06
C GLY A 139 -51.66 -4.61 25.87
N ALA A 140 -52.27 -3.43 26.04
CA ALA A 140 -53.02 -2.75 24.99
C ALA A 140 -52.10 -2.19 23.90
N ARG A 141 -50.85 -1.85 24.27
CA ARG A 141 -49.78 -1.45 23.34
C ARG A 141 -48.47 -2.11 23.74
N THR A 142 -47.65 -2.43 22.74
CA THR A 142 -46.25 -2.81 22.97
C THR A 142 -45.38 -1.56 23.08
N LEU A 143 -44.17 -1.72 23.60
CA LEU A 143 -43.17 -0.66 23.64
C LEU A 143 -42.88 -0.09 22.22
N GLN A 144 -42.95 -0.88 21.12
CA GLN A 144 -42.66 -0.42 19.74
C GLN A 144 -43.78 0.47 19.22
N ASN A 145 -45.04 0.11 19.54
CA ASN A 145 -46.17 0.97 19.22
C ASN A 145 -46.06 2.29 19.97
N ILE A 146 -45.62 2.25 21.23
CA ILE A 146 -45.39 3.45 22.04
C ILE A 146 -44.25 4.30 21.44
N THR A 147 -43.13 3.71 21.03
CA THR A 147 -42.02 4.41 20.36
C THR A 147 -42.47 5.13 19.10
N LEU A 148 -43.27 4.49 18.26
CA LEU A 148 -43.79 5.10 17.03
C LEU A 148 -44.85 6.16 17.31
N ASP A 149 -45.70 6.00 18.32
CA ASP A 149 -46.62 7.04 18.77
C ASP A 149 -45.84 8.27 19.28
N ILE A 150 -44.74 8.05 20.01
CA ILE A 150 -43.84 9.10 20.50
C ILE A 150 -43.20 9.83 19.32
N LEU A 151 -42.56 9.12 18.39
CA LEU A 151 -41.95 9.70 17.19
C LEU A 151 -42.97 10.45 16.32
N GLY A 152 -44.15 9.86 16.09
CA GLY A 152 -45.22 10.48 15.31
C GLY A 152 -45.89 11.67 16.01
N GLY A 153 -45.79 11.74 17.34
CA GLY A 153 -46.29 12.82 18.18
C GLY A 153 -45.27 13.94 18.43
N ALA A 154 -44.04 13.83 17.93
CA ALA A 154 -42.97 14.79 18.17
C ALA A 154 -43.30 16.20 17.64
N GLN A 155 -43.03 17.22 18.46
CA GLN A 155 -43.26 18.63 18.11
C GLN A 155 -42.11 19.50 18.62
N ASN A 156 -41.90 20.66 17.98
CA ASN A 156 -40.86 21.63 18.37
C ASN A 156 -39.47 20.95 18.46
N ASP A 157 -38.72 21.18 19.54
CA ASP A 157 -37.38 20.64 19.75
C ASP A 157 -37.35 19.10 19.69
N ASP A 158 -38.40 18.40 20.16
CA ASP A 158 -38.48 16.94 20.09
C ASP A 158 -38.48 16.45 18.64
N LYS A 159 -39.17 17.17 17.75
CA LYS A 159 -39.18 16.85 16.32
C LYS A 159 -37.79 17.06 15.71
N VAL A 160 -37.11 18.14 16.09
CA VAL A 160 -35.76 18.44 15.58
C VAL A 160 -34.76 17.39 16.06
N ILE A 161 -34.82 16.97 17.33
CA ILE A 161 -33.95 15.93 17.90
C ILE A 161 -34.19 14.59 17.20
N ALA A 162 -35.46 14.19 17.01
CA ALA A 162 -35.80 12.95 16.33
C ALA A 162 -35.34 12.94 14.86
N ASP A 163 -35.57 14.05 14.14
CA ASP A 163 -35.12 14.19 12.75
C ASP A 163 -33.57 14.15 12.66
N ASN A 164 -32.86 14.83 13.56
CA ASN A 164 -31.39 14.83 13.63
C ASN A 164 -30.82 13.44 13.93
N ARG A 165 -31.39 12.72 14.90
CA ARG A 165 -30.96 11.35 15.23
C ARG A 165 -31.23 10.38 14.07
N ALA A 166 -32.37 10.51 13.40
CA ALA A 166 -32.69 9.73 12.22
C ALA A 166 -31.74 10.02 11.05
N ALA A 167 -31.32 11.28 10.85
CA ALA A 167 -30.34 11.65 9.83
C ALA A 167 -28.96 11.02 10.10
N VAL A 168 -28.47 11.09 11.34
CA VAL A 168 -27.20 10.46 11.76
C VAL A 168 -27.27 8.93 11.61
N ALA A 169 -28.38 8.31 12.03
CA ALA A 169 -28.56 6.87 11.88
C ALA A 169 -28.66 6.44 10.41
N GLY A 170 -29.34 7.22 9.57
CA GLY A 170 -29.41 6.98 8.13
C GLY A 170 -28.05 7.12 7.44
N HIS A 171 -27.26 8.12 7.82
CA HIS A 171 -25.89 8.33 7.36
C HIS A 171 -25.00 7.13 7.70
N TYR A 172 -25.06 6.66 8.95
CA TYR A 172 -24.40 5.42 9.37
C TYR A 172 -24.84 4.20 8.56
N VAL A 173 -26.15 4.01 8.36
CA VAL A 173 -26.66 2.86 7.59
C VAL A 173 -26.17 2.88 6.15
N ILE A 174 -26.08 4.07 5.52
CA ILE A 174 -25.54 4.20 4.15
C ILE A 174 -24.07 3.74 4.14
N LEU A 175 -23.24 4.34 4.98
CA LEU A 175 -21.80 4.06 5.00
C LEU A 175 -21.49 2.63 5.45
N SER A 176 -22.15 2.14 6.50
CA SER A 176 -22.00 0.75 6.97
C SER A 176 -22.48 -0.28 5.94
N SER A 177 -23.50 0.03 5.13
CA SER A 177 -23.96 -0.86 4.05
C SER A 177 -22.99 -0.87 2.86
N GLU A 178 -22.38 0.28 2.56
CA GLU A 178 -21.34 0.40 1.52
C GLU A 178 -20.04 -0.30 1.94
N ALA A 179 -19.57 -0.03 3.16
CA ALA A 179 -18.33 -0.59 3.72
C ALA A 179 -18.49 -2.02 4.28
N LYS A 180 -19.73 -2.51 4.46
CA LYS A 180 -20.06 -3.82 5.07
C LYS A 180 -19.41 -4.05 6.45
N THR A 181 -19.17 -2.98 7.21
CA THR A 181 -18.61 -3.03 8.57
C THR A 181 -19.43 -2.16 9.52
N ASN A 182 -19.46 -2.54 10.80
CA ASN A 182 -20.28 -1.90 11.82
C ASN A 182 -19.41 -1.19 12.87
N ILE A 183 -19.88 -0.04 13.32
CA ILE A 183 -19.40 0.57 14.57
C ILE A 183 -20.02 -0.20 15.74
N ASP A 184 -19.29 -0.35 16.84
CA ASP A 184 -19.81 -1.05 18.01
C ASP A 184 -21.09 -0.41 18.56
N SER A 185 -21.98 -1.24 19.10
CA SER A 185 -23.30 -0.82 19.56
C SER A 185 -23.27 0.21 20.68
N ASP A 186 -22.24 0.24 21.53
CA ASP A 186 -22.13 1.17 22.65
C ASP A 186 -21.63 2.55 22.22
N THR A 187 -20.74 2.60 21.22
CA THR A 187 -20.32 3.83 20.55
C THR A 187 -21.48 4.43 19.78
N LEU A 188 -22.24 3.64 19.00
CA LEU A 188 -23.43 4.15 18.31
C LEU A 188 -24.50 4.67 19.26
N PHE A 189 -24.68 3.99 20.41
CA PHE A 189 -25.58 4.45 21.46
C PHE A 189 -25.13 5.79 22.05
N SER A 190 -23.84 5.91 22.36
CA SER A 190 -23.25 7.14 22.93
C SER A 190 -23.32 8.30 21.93
N LEU A 191 -23.03 8.03 20.66
CA LEU A 191 -23.03 8.98 19.57
C LEU A 191 -24.43 9.54 19.32
N LEU A 192 -25.45 8.69 19.19
CA LEU A 192 -26.83 9.14 19.01
C LEU A 192 -27.38 9.81 20.28
N GLY A 193 -26.96 9.36 21.47
CA GLY A 193 -27.28 10.01 22.74
C GLY A 193 -26.81 11.47 22.82
N ALA A 194 -25.67 11.79 22.20
CA ALA A 194 -25.11 13.15 22.16
C ALA A 194 -25.78 14.08 21.14
N VAL A 195 -26.60 13.55 20.22
CA VAL A 195 -27.32 14.35 19.21
C VAL A 195 -28.53 15.03 19.85
N GLY A 196 -28.55 16.36 19.78
CA GLY A 196 -29.60 17.22 20.32
C GLY A 196 -30.32 18.04 19.24
N SER A 197 -31.02 19.10 19.65
CA SER A 197 -31.78 19.97 18.74
C SER A 197 -30.89 20.94 17.93
N ASP A 198 -29.59 21.03 18.23
CA ASP A 198 -28.62 21.82 17.48
C ASP A 198 -28.09 21.06 16.25
N THR A 199 -28.19 21.65 15.07
CA THR A 199 -27.69 21.07 13.81
C THR A 199 -26.18 20.75 13.85
N ASN A 200 -25.38 21.49 14.63
CA ASN A 200 -23.95 21.20 14.75
C ASN A 200 -23.68 19.88 15.47
N SER A 201 -24.56 19.47 16.40
CA SER A 201 -24.43 18.18 17.09
C SER A 201 -24.64 17.01 16.13
N ALA A 202 -25.63 17.12 15.23
CA ALA A 202 -25.87 16.13 14.18
C ALA A 202 -24.75 16.14 13.12
N THR A 203 -24.27 17.32 12.73
CA THR A 203 -23.15 17.45 11.78
C THR A 203 -21.86 16.86 12.34
N SER A 204 -21.55 17.11 13.61
CA SER A 204 -20.39 16.53 14.29
C SER A 204 -20.53 15.02 14.38
N ALA A 205 -21.70 14.50 14.74
CA ALA A 205 -21.95 13.07 14.78
C ALA A 205 -21.81 12.41 13.40
N CYS A 206 -22.36 13.02 12.34
CA CYS A 206 -22.17 12.55 10.97
C CYS A 206 -20.70 12.63 10.53
N SER A 207 -19.94 13.64 10.94
CA SER A 207 -18.49 13.71 10.70
C SER A 207 -17.73 12.63 11.46
N THR A 208 -18.12 12.29 12.68
CA THR A 208 -17.53 11.17 13.44
C THR A 208 -17.82 9.85 12.74
N VAL A 209 -19.07 9.60 12.32
CA VAL A 209 -19.42 8.43 11.49
C VAL A 209 -18.61 8.43 10.20
N SER A 210 -18.56 9.55 9.48
CA SER A 210 -17.74 9.64 8.26
C SER A 210 -16.28 9.38 8.54
N GLY A 211 -15.71 9.83 9.66
CA GLY A 211 -14.33 9.54 10.06
C GLY A 211 -14.08 8.04 10.29
N PHE A 212 -15.05 7.33 10.85
CA PHE A 212 -14.98 5.87 10.96
C PHE A 212 -14.96 5.16 9.58
N TYR A 213 -15.47 5.81 8.53
CA TYR A 213 -15.60 5.23 7.19
C TYR A 213 -14.75 5.92 6.12
N SER A 214 -14.10 7.06 6.41
CA SER A 214 -13.15 7.73 5.52
C SER A 214 -11.92 6.88 5.31
N ASP A 215 -11.59 6.05 6.30
CA ASP A 215 -10.53 5.07 6.23
C ASP A 215 -11.04 3.73 5.66
N ALA A 216 -12.35 3.49 5.64
CA ALA A 216 -12.94 2.26 5.09
C ALA A 216 -13.32 2.36 3.60
N GLY A 217 -13.38 3.59 3.06
CA GLY A 217 -13.73 3.86 1.66
C GLY A 217 -12.58 3.68 0.68
N GLU A 218 -11.33 3.72 1.16
CA GLU A 218 -10.11 3.58 0.34
C GLU A 218 -9.13 2.50 0.81
N THR A 219 -9.47 1.68 1.81
CA THR A 219 -8.62 0.56 2.26
C THR A 219 -8.95 -0.74 1.51
N SER A 220 -8.64 -0.74 0.22
CA SER A 220 -8.42 -2.01 -0.45
C SER A 220 -7.02 -2.54 -0.14
N VAL A 221 -6.84 -3.84 0.08
CA VAL A 221 -5.49 -4.46 0.03
C VAL A 221 -4.78 -4.04 -1.26
N ALA A 222 -5.51 -3.90 -2.37
CA ALA A 222 -4.95 -3.40 -3.61
C ALA A 222 -4.42 -1.96 -3.51
N SER A 223 -5.04 -1.06 -2.74
CA SER A 223 -4.53 0.30 -2.50
C SER A 223 -3.40 0.32 -1.49
N THR A 224 -3.42 -0.53 -0.46
CA THR A 224 -2.24 -0.73 0.41
C THR A 224 -1.06 -1.26 -0.38
N LEU A 225 -1.26 -2.30 -1.20
CA LEU A 225 -0.23 -2.85 -2.09
C LEU A 225 0.21 -1.82 -3.12
N SER A 226 -0.70 -1.00 -3.65
CA SER A 226 -0.35 0.09 -4.57
C SER A 226 0.44 1.21 -3.90
N LYS A 227 0.19 1.53 -2.63
CA LYS A 227 1.00 2.47 -1.82
C LYS A 227 2.37 1.89 -1.47
N LEU A 228 2.49 0.56 -1.42
CA LEU A 228 3.76 -0.14 -1.34
C LEU A 228 4.39 -0.36 -2.71
N SER A 229 3.79 0.22 -3.74
CA SER A 229 4.25 0.14 -5.12
C SER A 229 4.43 -1.33 -5.57
N ILE A 230 3.48 -2.19 -5.19
CA ILE A 230 3.45 -3.60 -5.63
C ILE A 230 2.54 -3.70 -6.85
N ASP A 231 3.05 -4.24 -7.96
CA ASP A 231 2.22 -4.52 -9.13
C ASP A 231 1.14 -5.56 -8.78
N THR A 232 -0.10 -5.10 -8.79
CA THR A 232 -1.29 -5.90 -8.51
C THR A 232 -1.93 -6.48 -9.77
N THR A 233 -1.33 -6.26 -10.95
CA THR A 233 -1.84 -6.76 -12.23
C THR A 233 -1.74 -8.29 -12.27
N PRO A 234 -2.85 -9.03 -12.53
CA PRO A 234 -2.82 -10.49 -12.56
C PRO A 234 -2.21 -11.05 -13.85
N THR A 235 -0.90 -10.96 -13.94
CA THR A 235 -0.04 -11.49 -14.99
C THR A 235 0.61 -12.81 -14.53
N PRO A 236 1.27 -13.55 -15.43
CA PRO A 236 2.34 -14.45 -15.00
C PRO A 236 3.38 -13.68 -14.16
N ARG A 237 4.22 -14.37 -13.38
CA ARG A 237 5.33 -13.75 -12.64
C ARG A 237 6.40 -13.22 -13.60
N VAL A 238 6.12 -12.07 -14.21
CA VAL A 238 6.91 -11.38 -15.23
C VAL A 238 6.97 -9.89 -14.91
N ASP A 239 8.01 -9.22 -15.37
CA ASP A 239 8.14 -7.76 -15.31
C ASP A 239 7.13 -7.04 -16.25
N GLN A 240 7.12 -5.70 -16.21
CA GLN A 240 6.27 -4.87 -17.07
C GLN A 240 6.53 -5.07 -18.58
N SER A 241 7.74 -5.54 -18.94
CA SER A 241 8.15 -5.87 -20.30
C SER A 241 7.77 -7.31 -20.73
N GLY A 242 7.27 -8.13 -19.80
CA GLY A 242 6.88 -9.51 -20.01
C GLY A 242 8.01 -10.54 -19.90
N ASN A 243 9.17 -10.20 -19.34
CA ASN A 243 10.25 -11.15 -19.04
C ASN A 243 10.02 -11.81 -17.67
N ASP A 244 10.44 -13.08 -17.52
CA ASP A 244 10.32 -13.79 -16.25
C ASP A 244 11.14 -13.09 -15.14
N LEU A 245 10.53 -12.86 -13.97
CA LEU A 245 11.23 -12.27 -12.83
C LEU A 245 12.27 -13.26 -12.25
N PRO A 246 13.40 -12.78 -11.68
CA PRO A 246 14.43 -13.60 -11.02
C PRO A 246 13.86 -14.56 -9.98
N SER A 247 14.48 -15.72 -9.73
CA SER A 247 13.92 -16.75 -8.83
C SER A 247 13.82 -16.32 -7.37
N ASP A 248 14.65 -15.36 -7.00
CA ASP A 248 14.81 -14.71 -5.69
C ASP A 248 14.04 -13.39 -5.59
N TYR A 249 13.44 -12.88 -6.69
CA TYR A 249 12.60 -11.68 -6.64
C TYR A 249 11.53 -11.75 -5.55
N ALA A 250 11.47 -10.68 -4.76
CA ALA A 250 10.49 -10.43 -3.72
C ALA A 250 9.93 -9.00 -3.89
N PRO A 251 8.60 -8.79 -3.84
CA PRO A 251 7.97 -7.51 -4.19
C PRO A 251 8.31 -6.34 -3.26
N LEU A 252 8.76 -6.62 -2.03
CA LEU A 252 9.26 -5.62 -1.08
C LEU A 252 10.78 -5.73 -0.85
N GLY A 253 11.51 -6.45 -1.72
CA GLY A 253 12.93 -6.76 -1.49
C GLY A 253 13.17 -7.77 -0.37
N ALA A 254 14.44 -7.97 0.00
CA ALA A 254 14.88 -8.87 1.07
C ALA A 254 14.50 -8.35 2.47
N SER A 255 14.45 -7.04 2.64
CA SER A 255 13.95 -6.35 3.83
C SER A 255 13.23 -5.07 3.42
N ARG A 256 12.27 -4.63 4.24
CA ARG A 256 11.55 -3.36 4.04
C ARG A 256 11.16 -2.77 5.37
N THR A 257 11.52 -1.51 5.57
CA THR A 257 10.99 -0.66 6.63
C THR A 257 9.81 0.12 6.09
N LEU A 258 8.67 0.03 6.76
CA LEU A 258 7.47 0.78 6.42
C LEU A 258 7.33 1.93 7.39
N GLU A 259 7.09 3.13 6.84
CA GLU A 259 7.05 4.39 7.60
C GLU A 259 8.31 4.54 8.45
N ARG A 260 9.47 4.48 7.78
CA ARG A 260 10.79 4.55 8.44
C ARG A 260 10.90 5.87 9.18
N LYS A 261 10.76 5.82 10.50
CA LYS A 261 11.01 6.94 11.40
C LYS A 261 12.45 6.85 11.85
N ALA A 262 13.18 7.93 11.63
CA ALA A 262 14.60 8.00 11.92
C ALA A 262 14.87 8.90 13.12
N GLU A 263 15.91 8.58 13.87
CA GLU A 263 16.60 9.48 14.76
C GLU A 263 17.66 10.28 14.00
N LEU A 264 17.91 11.51 14.49
CA LEU A 264 18.99 12.35 13.99
C LEU A 264 20.29 12.02 14.73
N PHE A 265 21.22 11.38 14.04
CA PHE A 265 22.59 11.22 14.48
C PHE A 265 23.40 12.49 14.16
N LEU A 266 24.12 13.01 15.16
CA LEU A 266 24.97 14.20 15.07
C LEU A 266 26.32 13.93 15.75
N ALA A 267 27.42 14.15 15.02
CA ALA A 267 28.76 14.08 15.59
C ALA A 267 29.67 15.24 15.15
N GLY A 268 30.62 15.59 16.01
CA GLY A 268 31.67 16.58 15.77
C GLY A 268 31.39 17.98 16.29
N LEU A 269 30.16 18.27 16.71
CA LEU A 269 29.81 19.51 17.36
C LEU A 269 28.85 19.24 18.52
N PRO A 270 29.18 19.68 19.74
CA PRO A 270 28.27 19.58 20.85
C PRO A 270 27.08 20.52 20.63
N ARG A 271 25.91 20.11 21.13
CA ARG A 271 24.75 21.00 21.22
C ARG A 271 25.07 22.15 22.16
N LEU A 272 24.37 23.27 21.98
CA LEU A 272 24.61 24.47 22.77
C LEU A 272 24.39 24.19 24.27
N ASN A 273 25.41 24.48 25.08
CA ASN A 273 25.48 24.18 26.53
C ASN A 273 25.63 22.71 26.91
N GLU A 274 25.92 21.83 25.95
CA GLU A 274 26.30 20.44 26.20
C GLU A 274 27.82 20.27 26.01
N SER A 275 28.40 19.22 26.59
CA SER A 275 29.83 18.89 26.45
C SER A 275 30.10 17.82 25.42
N ASP A 276 29.10 16.99 25.14
CA ASP A 276 29.26 15.77 24.37
C ASP A 276 29.15 16.14 22.89
N SER A 277 30.17 15.78 22.11
CA SER A 277 30.29 16.09 20.68
C SER A 277 29.67 15.01 19.80
N LEU A 278 28.95 14.07 20.41
CA LEU A 278 28.21 13.00 19.78
C LEU A 278 26.81 12.93 20.41
N SER A 279 25.78 12.96 19.58
CA SER A 279 24.39 12.92 20.00
C SER A 279 23.57 12.12 19.02
N LEU A 280 22.60 11.38 19.53
CA LEU A 280 21.56 10.72 18.76
C LEU A 280 20.23 11.20 19.34
N LEU A 281 19.42 11.83 18.49
CA LEU A 281 18.31 12.67 18.90
C LEU A 281 17.01 12.14 18.28
N LYS A 282 16.03 11.87 19.14
CA LYS A 282 14.66 11.59 18.73
C LYS A 282 13.82 12.84 18.84
N TYR A 283 13.19 13.28 17.75
CA TYR A 283 12.23 14.37 17.80
C TYR A 283 10.92 13.87 18.40
N LEU A 284 10.35 14.66 19.32
CA LEU A 284 9.06 14.36 19.93
C LEU A 284 8.00 15.34 19.40
N PRO A 285 6.83 14.83 18.97
CA PRO A 285 5.76 15.69 18.47
C PRO A 285 5.32 16.68 19.55
N ALA A 286 5.09 17.93 19.15
CA ALA A 286 4.67 18.99 20.05
C ALA A 286 3.24 18.75 20.56
N GLY A 287 3.05 18.71 21.89
CA GLY A 287 1.71 18.81 22.46
C GLY A 287 1.08 20.17 22.15
N ALA A 288 -0.26 20.25 22.04
CA ALA A 288 -0.96 21.50 21.72
C ALA A 288 -0.51 22.68 22.62
N GLY A 289 0.22 23.63 22.04
CA GLY A 289 0.74 24.82 22.72
C GLY A 289 2.08 24.66 23.47
N GLN A 290 2.83 23.58 23.23
CA GLN A 290 4.22 23.38 23.66
C GLN A 290 5.16 23.51 22.45
N ASP A 291 6.41 23.92 22.67
CA ASP A 291 7.46 23.79 21.65
C ASP A 291 7.84 22.30 21.52
N ALA A 292 8.16 21.83 20.31
CA ALA A 292 8.70 20.48 20.13
C ALA A 292 10.01 20.31 20.93
N SER A 293 10.30 19.08 21.32
CA SER A 293 11.48 18.76 22.12
C SER A 293 12.21 17.54 21.57
N THR A 294 13.53 17.51 21.66
CA THR A 294 14.35 16.34 21.36
C THR A 294 14.66 15.53 22.61
N ALA A 295 14.63 14.19 22.51
CA ALA A 295 15.17 13.28 23.51
C ALA A 295 16.56 12.76 23.07
N HIS A 296 17.45 12.52 24.04
CA HIS A 296 18.75 11.89 23.82
C HIS A 296 18.65 10.38 23.90
N MET A 297 19.30 9.67 22.96
CA MET A 297 19.37 8.22 22.91
C MET A 297 20.83 7.74 22.81
N PRO A 298 21.30 6.83 23.68
CA PRO A 298 20.76 6.58 25.02
C PRO A 298 20.91 7.84 25.89
N GLY A 299 20.27 7.84 27.07
CA GLY A 299 20.48 8.93 28.04
C GLY A 299 21.89 9.02 28.64
N ALA A 300 22.83 8.16 28.22
CA ALA A 300 24.22 8.14 28.63
C ALA A 300 25.13 8.60 27.49
N SER A 301 26.28 9.19 27.81
CA SER A 301 27.25 9.64 26.81
C SER A 301 27.75 8.48 25.95
N LEU A 302 27.81 8.71 24.64
CA LEU A 302 28.30 7.77 23.63
C LEU A 302 29.85 7.78 23.56
N ASP A 303 30.44 6.76 22.91
CA ASP A 303 31.90 6.69 22.74
C ASP A 303 32.36 7.65 21.63
N GLU A 304 33.08 8.69 22.02
CA GLU A 304 33.61 9.71 21.09
C GLU A 304 35.00 9.38 20.53
N SER A 305 35.58 8.21 20.84
CA SER A 305 36.97 7.89 20.50
C SER A 305 37.25 7.88 18.99
N TRP A 306 36.27 7.48 18.18
CA TRP A 306 36.34 7.52 16.72
C TRP A 306 36.32 8.95 16.18
N LYS A 307 35.66 9.88 16.87
CA LYS A 307 35.49 11.26 16.43
C LYS A 307 36.73 12.14 16.66
N GLN A 308 37.71 11.66 17.43
CA GLN A 308 38.98 12.36 17.66
C GLN A 308 39.89 12.46 16.41
N SER A 309 39.42 12.00 15.25
CA SER A 309 40.15 12.05 13.98
C SER A 309 39.60 13.11 13.03
N ALA A 310 40.50 13.77 12.30
CA ALA A 310 40.14 14.61 11.16
C ALA A 310 39.55 13.79 9.99
N TYR A 311 39.91 12.50 9.90
CA TYR A 311 39.45 11.58 8.86
C TYR A 311 38.47 10.59 9.50
N ASN A 312 37.18 10.84 9.31
CA ASN A 312 36.10 10.00 9.82
C ASN A 312 34.94 9.99 8.82
N ALA A 313 34.18 8.91 8.84
CA ALA A 313 32.94 8.72 8.09
C ALA A 313 32.00 7.81 8.90
N VAL A 314 30.69 7.97 8.71
CA VAL A 314 29.67 7.14 9.35
C VAL A 314 28.64 6.67 8.33
N ALA A 315 28.01 5.52 8.60
CA ALA A 315 26.87 5.03 7.83
C ALA A 315 25.92 4.24 8.75
N PRO A 316 24.59 4.45 8.64
CA PRO A 316 23.58 3.58 9.28
C PRO A 316 23.32 2.32 8.44
N GLY A 317 23.08 1.15 9.05
CA GLY A 317 22.62 -0.05 8.32
C GLY A 317 22.34 -1.24 9.24
N ASP A 318 21.57 -2.22 8.77
CA ASP A 318 21.19 -3.44 9.52
C ASP A 318 22.33 -4.48 9.48
N ILE A 319 23.33 -4.31 10.35
CA ILE A 319 24.59 -5.08 10.31
C ILE A 319 24.44 -6.45 10.96
N ASP A 320 23.51 -6.64 11.89
CA ASP A 320 23.30 -7.91 12.57
C ASP A 320 22.02 -8.68 12.17
N GLY A 321 21.19 -8.07 11.34
CA GLY A 321 20.07 -8.70 10.65
C GLY A 321 18.77 -8.74 11.45
N ASP A 322 18.67 -7.93 12.50
CA ASP A 322 17.49 -7.82 13.36
C ASP A 322 16.44 -6.82 12.85
N GLY A 323 16.79 -6.07 11.79
CA GLY A 323 15.95 -5.11 11.07
C GLY A 323 16.13 -3.66 11.53
N PHE A 324 16.80 -3.39 12.65
CA PHE A 324 17.14 -2.03 13.07
C PHE A 324 18.50 -1.63 12.49
N GLU A 325 18.76 -0.33 12.42
CA GLU A 325 20.00 0.17 11.86
C GLU A 325 21.03 0.41 12.97
N GLU A 326 22.22 -0.16 12.81
CA GLU A 326 23.40 0.17 13.58
C GLU A 326 24.18 1.32 12.95
N MET A 327 24.92 2.04 13.79
CA MET A 327 25.88 3.04 13.30
C MET A 327 27.26 2.41 13.09
N VAL A 328 27.72 2.40 11.84
CA VAL A 328 29.08 2.07 11.47
C VAL A 328 29.95 3.32 11.55
N PHE A 329 31.07 3.24 12.27
CA PHE A 329 32.05 4.32 12.37
C PHE A 329 33.36 3.90 11.74
N LEU A 330 33.84 4.67 10.78
CA LEU A 330 35.13 4.51 10.12
C LEU A 330 36.01 5.72 10.42
N TRP A 331 37.22 5.52 10.91
CA TRP A 331 38.13 6.64 11.18
C TRP A 331 39.60 6.26 11.07
N TRP A 332 40.45 7.26 10.84
CA TRP A 332 41.89 7.09 11.01
C TRP A 332 42.27 7.24 12.49
N ASN A 333 42.76 6.18 13.12
CA ASN A 333 43.15 6.20 14.52
C ASN A 333 44.62 6.64 14.66
N ALA A 334 44.84 7.85 15.17
CA ALA A 334 46.19 8.40 15.38
C ALA A 334 47.06 7.58 16.35
N GLY A 335 46.44 6.87 17.29
CA GLY A 335 47.14 6.01 18.26
C GLY A 335 47.72 4.74 17.63
N THR A 336 47.06 4.19 16.61
CA THR A 336 47.52 2.99 15.89
C THR A 336 48.16 3.31 14.54
N GLY A 337 47.92 4.50 13.98
CA GLY A 337 48.35 4.90 12.64
C GLY A 337 47.63 4.13 11.53
N ALA A 338 46.38 3.72 11.77
CA ALA A 338 45.62 2.86 10.87
C ALA A 338 44.15 3.26 10.78
N VAL A 339 43.54 2.99 9.63
CA VAL A 339 42.08 3.07 9.44
C VAL A 339 41.42 1.97 10.26
N THR A 340 40.47 2.36 11.08
CA THR A 340 39.81 1.53 12.07
C THR A 340 38.31 1.67 11.92
N LEU A 341 37.58 0.59 12.18
CA LEU A 341 36.13 0.52 12.11
C LEU A 341 35.56 -0.02 13.42
N THR A 342 34.43 0.50 13.86
CA THR A 342 33.60 -0.06 14.93
C THR A 342 32.11 0.11 14.58
N VAL A 343 31.25 -0.61 15.27
CA VAL A 343 29.79 -0.59 15.06
C VAL A 343 29.12 -0.41 16.42
N MET A 344 28.20 0.54 16.53
CA MET A 344 27.34 0.74 17.72
C MET A 344 25.96 0.16 17.44
N ASP A 345 25.46 -0.64 18.39
CA ASP A 345 24.11 -1.23 18.33
C ASP A 345 22.99 -0.21 18.34
N ASP A 346 21.80 -0.71 18.02
CA ASP A 346 20.51 -0.09 18.25
C ASP A 346 20.10 -0.11 19.75
N GLU A 347 18.87 0.33 20.03
CA GLU A 347 18.33 0.38 21.40
C GLU A 347 18.21 -1.02 22.04
N SER A 348 17.88 -2.06 21.27
CA SER A 348 17.60 -3.42 21.74
C SER A 348 18.79 -4.03 22.50
N GLU A 349 20.00 -3.72 22.04
CA GLU A 349 21.27 -4.16 22.63
C GLU A 349 21.99 -3.03 23.39
N ASN A 350 21.25 -1.98 23.78
CA ASN A 350 21.72 -0.86 24.61
C ASN A 350 22.90 -0.08 24.01
N PHE A 351 22.94 0.12 22.69
CA PHE A 351 23.96 0.92 22.02
C PHE A 351 25.39 0.43 22.29
N THR A 352 25.59 -0.88 22.38
CA THR A 352 26.91 -1.47 22.64
C THR A 352 27.82 -1.39 21.43
N TYR A 353 29.10 -1.07 21.66
CA TYR A 353 30.12 -0.98 20.61
C TYR A 353 30.83 -2.32 20.41
N SER A 354 31.06 -2.67 19.15
CA SER A 354 31.91 -3.80 18.78
C SER A 354 33.38 -3.55 19.11
N ALA A 355 34.20 -4.61 19.05
CA ALA A 355 35.64 -4.45 19.17
C ALA A 355 36.20 -3.76 17.91
N PRO A 356 37.11 -2.76 18.05
CA PRO A 356 37.65 -2.06 16.89
C PRO A 356 38.38 -2.98 15.91
N SER A 357 37.98 -2.91 14.65
CA SER A 357 38.56 -3.65 13.53
C SER A 357 39.59 -2.78 12.81
N VAL A 358 40.86 -3.20 12.77
CA VAL A 358 41.92 -2.46 12.07
C VAL A 358 41.99 -2.93 10.62
N LEU A 359 41.62 -2.06 9.69
CA LEU A 359 41.49 -2.42 8.27
C LEU A 359 42.83 -2.31 7.53
N ILE A 360 43.48 -1.15 7.60
CA ILE A 360 44.74 -0.89 6.89
C ILE A 360 45.59 0.16 7.61
N ALA A 361 46.92 -0.03 7.58
CA ALA A 361 47.87 0.94 8.09
C ALA A 361 48.18 2.02 7.04
N GLY A 362 48.25 3.28 7.46
CA GLY A 362 48.44 4.43 6.55
C GLY A 362 47.65 5.64 7.02
N THR A 363 47.94 6.80 6.43
CA THR A 363 47.17 8.03 6.65
C THR A 363 46.34 8.28 5.39
N PRO A 364 45.01 8.26 5.47
CA PRO A 364 44.16 8.61 4.35
C PRO A 364 44.09 10.13 4.18
N ASP A 365 43.73 10.58 2.97
CA ASP A 365 43.30 11.96 2.69
C ASP A 365 41.77 12.07 2.76
N TYR A 366 41.05 11.00 2.45
CA TYR A 366 39.60 10.93 2.57
C TYR A 366 39.12 9.50 2.84
N LEU A 367 38.01 9.40 3.58
CA LEU A 367 37.32 8.16 3.92
C LEU A 367 35.84 8.32 3.58
N GLN A 368 35.24 7.26 3.06
CA GLN A 368 33.80 7.13 2.94
C GLN A 368 33.38 5.72 3.36
N VAL A 369 32.19 5.60 3.94
CA VAL A 369 31.54 4.32 4.24
C VAL A 369 30.09 4.42 3.85
N ILE A 370 29.55 3.33 3.29
CA ILE A 370 28.12 3.08 3.15
C ILE A 370 27.84 1.64 3.56
N THR A 371 26.57 1.29 3.63
CA THR A 371 26.01 -0.01 3.97
C THR A 371 24.99 -0.40 2.90
N GLY A 372 24.73 -1.70 2.76
CA GLY A 372 23.68 -2.22 1.90
C GLY A 372 23.80 -3.74 1.74
N ASP A 373 22.68 -4.40 1.53
CA ASP A 373 22.57 -5.86 1.33
C ASP A 373 23.00 -6.28 -0.09
N LEU A 374 24.29 -6.20 -0.41
CA LEU A 374 24.79 -6.54 -1.75
C LEU A 374 24.77 -8.06 -2.02
N ASP A 375 24.60 -8.94 -1.02
CA ASP A 375 24.43 -10.39 -1.23
C ASP A 375 23.00 -10.91 -1.01
N GLY A 376 22.04 -10.02 -0.77
CA GLY A 376 20.61 -10.33 -0.69
C GLY A 376 20.23 -11.27 0.45
N ASP A 377 21.05 -11.34 1.51
CA ASP A 377 20.84 -12.24 2.66
C ASP A 377 20.03 -11.60 3.80
N GLY A 378 19.60 -10.35 3.58
CA GLY A 378 18.88 -9.52 4.52
C GLY A 378 19.75 -8.97 5.64
N THR A 379 21.07 -8.91 5.46
CA THR A 379 22.00 -8.17 6.34
C THR A 379 22.87 -7.23 5.52
N ASP A 380 23.08 -6.02 6.02
CA ASP A 380 23.85 -5.03 5.30
C ASP A 380 25.35 -5.36 5.33
N ASN A 381 25.94 -5.39 4.14
CA ASN A 381 27.38 -5.41 3.97
C ASN A 381 27.95 -4.00 4.19
N VAL A 382 29.16 -3.91 4.73
CA VAL A 382 29.86 -2.63 4.90
C VAL A 382 30.79 -2.37 3.72
N ILE A 383 30.64 -1.24 3.03
CA ILE A 383 31.49 -0.82 1.91
C ILE A 383 32.30 0.40 2.31
N VAL A 384 33.63 0.31 2.20
CA VAL A 384 34.54 1.41 2.55
C VAL A 384 35.34 1.87 1.35
N ALA A 385 35.50 3.19 1.23
CA ALA A 385 36.44 3.79 0.30
C ALA A 385 37.56 4.50 1.07
N ILE A 386 38.81 4.18 0.72
CA ILE A 386 40.00 4.75 1.32
C ILE A 386 40.81 5.45 0.22
N ILE A 387 40.94 6.77 0.36
CA ILE A 387 41.67 7.61 -0.58
C ILE A 387 43.01 8.02 0.02
N ASP A 388 44.06 7.87 -0.78
CA ASP A 388 45.41 8.41 -0.55
C ASP A 388 45.80 9.16 -1.83
N ASP A 389 45.69 10.49 -1.80
CA ASP A 389 45.97 11.37 -2.94
C ASP A 389 47.44 11.29 -3.34
N SER A 390 48.33 10.97 -2.39
CA SER A 390 49.75 10.77 -2.68
C SER A 390 50.02 9.52 -3.53
N SER A 391 49.14 8.52 -3.41
CA SER A 391 49.14 7.33 -4.25
C SER A 391 48.45 7.55 -5.61
N GLY A 392 47.57 8.55 -5.69
CA GLY A 392 46.72 8.81 -6.85
C GLY A 392 45.66 7.72 -7.06
N ARG A 393 45.22 7.07 -5.98
CA ARG A 393 44.30 5.92 -6.03
C ARG A 393 43.15 6.07 -5.04
N VAL A 394 41.98 5.61 -5.46
CA VAL A 394 40.81 5.39 -4.61
C VAL A 394 40.61 3.88 -4.50
N ASN A 395 40.61 3.35 -3.29
CA ASN A 395 40.39 1.92 -3.04
C ASN A 395 39.02 1.72 -2.38
N LEU A 396 38.08 1.14 -3.12
CA LEU A 396 36.78 0.69 -2.64
C LEU A 396 36.88 -0.79 -2.26
N ASN A 397 36.36 -1.15 -1.09
CA ASN A 397 36.35 -2.53 -0.61
C ASN A 397 35.01 -2.83 0.06
N VAL A 398 34.34 -3.90 -0.39
CA VAL A 398 33.28 -4.53 0.39
C VAL A 398 33.94 -5.33 1.49
N LEU A 399 33.61 -5.07 2.75
CA LEU A 399 34.22 -5.74 3.89
C LEU A 399 33.64 -7.14 4.04
N SER A 400 34.45 -8.02 4.62
CA SER A 400 34.01 -9.34 5.10
C SER A 400 34.04 -9.36 6.62
N GLY A 401 33.18 -10.18 7.22
CA GLY A 401 33.13 -10.36 8.67
C GLY A 401 31.76 -10.00 9.23
N SER A 402 31.72 -9.72 10.52
CA SER A 402 30.49 -9.34 11.23
C SER A 402 30.84 -8.56 12.48
N LYS A 403 29.84 -7.95 13.10
CA LYS A 403 30.00 -7.24 14.37
C LYS A 403 30.71 -8.06 15.45
N SER A 404 30.36 -9.35 15.59
CA SER A 404 30.91 -10.24 16.62
C SER A 404 32.29 -10.81 16.28
N ALA A 405 32.61 -10.96 14.99
CA ALA A 405 33.88 -11.50 14.50
C ALA A 405 34.93 -10.43 14.18
N GLY A 406 34.50 -9.18 13.99
CA GLY A 406 35.29 -8.09 13.42
C GLY A 406 35.26 -8.08 11.89
N PHE A 407 35.62 -6.93 11.31
CA PHE A 407 35.60 -6.67 9.88
C PHE A 407 37.01 -6.67 9.28
N ALA A 408 37.13 -7.10 8.03
CA ALA A 408 38.37 -7.11 7.27
C ALA A 408 38.14 -6.82 5.78
N LEU A 409 39.15 -6.26 5.11
CA LEU A 409 39.14 -6.09 3.66
C LEU A 409 38.97 -7.45 2.97
N SER A 410 38.06 -7.54 2.00
CA SER A 410 37.78 -8.76 1.24
C SER A 410 38.51 -8.77 -0.11
N SER A 411 38.26 -9.79 -0.94
CA SER A 411 38.68 -9.81 -2.34
C SER A 411 37.82 -8.93 -3.26
N ASN A 412 36.62 -8.56 -2.81
CA ASN A 412 35.66 -7.74 -3.55
C ASN A 412 36.07 -6.28 -3.39
N SER A 413 37.07 -5.89 -4.18
CA SER A 413 37.74 -4.59 -4.10
C SER A 413 37.93 -4.01 -5.49
N VAL A 414 37.77 -2.70 -5.58
CA VAL A 414 37.88 -1.92 -6.82
C VAL A 414 38.87 -0.79 -6.59
N GLU A 415 39.79 -0.62 -7.54
CA GLU A 415 40.78 0.44 -7.52
C GLU A 415 40.51 1.41 -8.67
N PHE A 416 40.26 2.68 -8.35
CA PHE A 416 40.21 3.77 -9.32
C PHE A 416 41.55 4.53 -9.29
N SER A 417 42.04 4.91 -10.47
CA SER A 417 43.29 5.66 -10.60
C SER A 417 43.04 7.06 -11.15
N ALA A 418 43.70 8.05 -10.55
CA ALA A 418 43.71 9.42 -11.06
C ALA A 418 44.17 9.44 -12.52
N SER A 419 43.50 10.24 -13.35
CA SER A 419 43.89 10.38 -14.76
C SER A 419 44.97 11.45 -14.97
N GLN A 420 45.18 12.31 -13.96
CA GLN A 420 46.19 13.37 -13.91
C GLN A 420 47.08 13.20 -12.67
N SER A 421 48.25 13.85 -12.69
CA SER A 421 49.18 13.84 -11.56
C SER A 421 48.88 14.98 -10.59
N SER A 422 48.99 14.72 -9.28
CA SER A 422 48.75 15.72 -8.21
C SER A 422 47.32 16.24 -8.21
N SER A 423 46.37 15.31 -8.29
CA SER A 423 44.94 15.56 -8.20
C SER A 423 44.43 15.25 -6.80
N ASP A 424 43.45 16.03 -6.35
CA ASP A 424 42.69 15.72 -5.14
C ASP A 424 41.49 14.86 -5.57
N LEU A 425 41.34 13.69 -4.95
CA LEU A 425 40.33 12.70 -5.33
C LEU A 425 39.13 12.73 -4.36
N SER A 426 37.96 12.40 -4.88
CA SER A 426 36.79 12.09 -4.08
C SER A 426 36.01 10.93 -4.67
N ILE A 427 35.22 10.32 -3.81
CA ILE A 427 34.30 9.25 -4.15
C ILE A 427 32.98 9.49 -3.44
N GLU A 428 31.90 9.12 -4.10
CA GLU A 428 30.55 9.01 -3.56
C GLU A 428 29.97 7.66 -3.97
N MET A 429 29.23 7.02 -3.08
CA MET A 429 28.70 5.67 -3.26
C MET A 429 27.25 5.62 -2.79
N ALA A 430 26.41 4.85 -3.47
CA ALA A 430 25.10 4.46 -2.96
C ALA A 430 24.75 3.06 -3.48
N ALA A 431 24.03 2.31 -2.66
CA ALA A 431 23.48 1.01 -3.02
C ALA A 431 21.96 1.12 -3.21
N GLY A 432 21.41 0.32 -4.11
CA GLY A 432 19.96 0.26 -4.36
C GLY A 432 19.62 -0.84 -5.34
N GLN A 433 18.32 -1.07 -5.55
CA GLN A 433 17.78 -2.17 -6.33
C GLN A 433 17.60 -1.75 -7.78
N LEU A 434 18.48 -2.18 -8.68
CA LEU A 434 18.50 -1.75 -10.09
C LEU A 434 18.02 -2.85 -11.06
N ASP A 435 17.91 -4.13 -10.66
CA ASP A 435 17.64 -5.22 -11.62
C ASP A 435 16.62 -6.30 -11.21
N ARG A 436 15.98 -6.12 -10.06
CA ARG A 436 14.91 -6.94 -9.44
C ARG A 436 15.38 -8.25 -8.81
N ASP A 437 16.67 -8.49 -8.66
CA ASP A 437 17.15 -9.62 -7.85
C ASP A 437 17.14 -9.28 -6.35
N ALA A 438 17.70 -10.14 -5.49
CA ALA A 438 17.66 -9.91 -4.05
C ALA A 438 18.78 -8.99 -3.56
N GLY A 439 19.93 -8.98 -4.24
CA GLY A 439 21.07 -8.17 -3.86
C GLY A 439 20.89 -6.73 -4.33
N LEU A 440 21.56 -5.81 -3.64
CA LEU A 440 21.65 -4.42 -4.08
C LEU A 440 22.87 -4.21 -4.98
N GLU A 441 22.68 -3.45 -6.05
CA GLU A 441 23.74 -2.95 -6.91
C GLU A 441 24.47 -1.78 -6.26
N LEU A 442 25.69 -1.51 -6.73
CA LEU A 442 26.49 -0.39 -6.26
C LEU A 442 26.75 0.65 -7.35
N ALA A 443 26.24 1.85 -7.15
CA ALA A 443 26.58 3.03 -7.94
C ALA A 443 27.70 3.83 -7.26
N VAL A 444 28.68 4.28 -8.06
CA VAL A 444 29.87 4.98 -7.58
C VAL A 444 30.19 6.17 -8.45
N VAL A 445 30.32 7.37 -7.88
CA VAL A 445 30.87 8.55 -8.54
C VAL A 445 32.28 8.79 -8.03
N THR A 446 33.22 9.01 -8.95
CA THR A 446 34.58 9.45 -8.64
C THR A 446 34.81 10.82 -9.24
N SER A 447 35.37 11.74 -8.47
CA SER A 447 35.72 13.07 -8.94
C SER A 447 37.21 13.32 -8.75
N GLU A 448 37.81 13.97 -9.75
CA GLU A 448 39.21 14.35 -9.77
C GLU A 448 39.31 15.86 -9.96
N THR A 449 39.88 16.56 -8.99
CA THR A 449 40.11 18.01 -9.07
C THR A 449 41.59 18.33 -9.15
N VAL A 450 41.97 19.34 -9.93
CA VAL A 450 43.38 19.65 -10.22
C VAL A 450 43.71 21.12 -10.12
N GLY A 451 44.87 21.39 -9.52
CA GLY A 451 45.50 22.72 -9.48
C GLY A 451 44.75 23.77 -8.66
N GLY A 452 45.39 24.92 -8.44
CA GLY A 452 44.78 26.07 -7.78
C GLY A 452 44.25 27.09 -8.80
N GLY A 453 42.94 27.20 -8.89
CA GLY A 453 42.21 28.24 -9.61
C GLY A 453 42.18 29.58 -8.85
N GLN A 454 41.40 30.54 -9.37
CA GLN A 454 41.27 31.86 -8.74
C GLN A 454 40.53 31.75 -7.40
N ASN A 455 40.92 32.60 -6.43
CA ASN A 455 40.25 32.75 -5.14
C ASN A 455 40.10 31.44 -4.33
N GLY A 456 41.06 30.51 -4.47
CA GLY A 456 41.07 29.24 -3.73
C GLY A 456 40.17 28.15 -4.31
N SER A 457 39.57 28.36 -5.49
CA SER A 457 38.85 27.30 -6.21
C SER A 457 39.83 26.31 -6.87
N PRO A 458 39.45 25.05 -7.14
CA PRO A 458 40.21 24.19 -8.02
C PRO A 458 40.36 24.80 -9.42
N GLY A 459 41.46 24.47 -10.11
CA GLY A 459 41.75 24.95 -11.46
C GLY A 459 40.97 24.23 -12.55
N GLY A 460 40.51 23.01 -12.28
CA GLY A 460 39.68 22.18 -13.15
C GLY A 460 39.22 20.93 -12.41
N GLY A 461 38.24 20.24 -12.97
CA GLY A 461 37.70 19.01 -12.41
C GLY A 461 37.05 18.14 -13.48
N GLN A 462 36.88 16.86 -13.16
CA GLN A 462 36.12 15.92 -13.96
C GLN A 462 35.58 14.81 -13.08
N SER A 463 34.39 14.32 -13.43
CA SER A 463 33.74 13.24 -12.69
C SER A 463 33.29 12.11 -13.62
N ARG A 464 33.26 10.91 -13.05
CA ARG A 464 32.81 9.68 -13.71
C ARG A 464 31.92 8.89 -12.76
N TYR A 465 30.97 8.17 -13.32
CA TYR A 465 30.17 7.21 -12.57
C TYR A 465 30.46 5.77 -13.03
N TRP A 466 30.20 4.82 -12.15
CA TRP A 466 30.41 3.38 -12.32
C TRP A 466 29.24 2.64 -11.66
N ILE A 467 28.73 1.59 -12.29
CA ILE A 467 27.61 0.78 -11.81
C ILE A 467 28.07 -0.67 -11.77
N TYR A 468 28.10 -1.25 -10.58
CA TYR A 468 28.47 -2.63 -10.33
C TYR A 468 27.23 -3.44 -9.95
N ASP A 469 27.21 -4.68 -10.43
CA ASP A 469 26.27 -5.72 -10.01
C ASP A 469 26.41 -6.02 -8.51
N ASP A 470 25.43 -6.75 -7.97
CA ASP A 470 25.47 -7.34 -6.63
C ASP A 470 26.62 -8.36 -6.43
N LEU A 471 26.79 -8.87 -5.20
CA LEU A 471 27.79 -9.88 -4.87
C LEU A 471 27.44 -11.29 -5.39
N ASN A 472 26.17 -11.63 -5.57
CA ASN A 472 25.75 -12.96 -6.05
C ASN A 472 26.08 -13.18 -7.52
N ALA A 473 26.03 -12.11 -8.31
CA ALA A 473 26.42 -12.05 -9.70
C ALA A 473 27.92 -11.73 -9.88
N GLY A 474 28.66 -11.60 -8.77
CA GLY A 474 30.13 -11.53 -8.76
C GLY A 474 30.70 -10.11 -8.80
N PHE A 475 29.89 -9.10 -8.48
CA PHE A 475 30.28 -7.69 -8.39
C PHE A 475 30.86 -7.16 -9.71
N GLU A 476 30.22 -7.54 -10.83
CA GLU A 476 30.68 -7.23 -12.18
C GLU A 476 30.38 -5.77 -12.55
N LEU A 477 31.34 -5.07 -13.17
CA LEU A 477 31.10 -3.72 -13.69
C LEU A 477 30.15 -3.77 -14.90
N LYS A 478 28.96 -3.21 -14.77
CA LYS A 478 27.93 -3.17 -15.82
C LYS A 478 28.06 -1.95 -16.70
N HIS A 479 28.24 -0.79 -16.09
CA HIS A 479 28.24 0.47 -16.81
C HIS A 479 29.20 1.49 -16.19
N ASN A 480 29.77 2.36 -17.02
CA ASN A 480 30.55 3.52 -16.58
C ASN A 480 30.65 4.55 -17.69
N ASP A 481 30.60 5.83 -17.33
CA ASP A 481 30.90 6.92 -18.24
C ASP A 481 31.37 8.17 -17.47
N ARG A 482 31.68 9.25 -18.20
CA ARG A 482 31.81 10.60 -17.64
C ARG A 482 30.44 11.14 -17.26
N ILE A 483 30.38 11.93 -16.20
CA ILE A 483 29.19 12.73 -15.91
C ILE A 483 29.11 13.83 -16.97
N SER A 484 28.21 13.68 -17.94
CA SER A 484 28.03 14.60 -19.06
C SER A 484 26.65 14.43 -19.68
N ALA A 485 25.99 15.51 -20.08
CA ALA A 485 24.69 15.45 -20.75
C ALA A 485 24.60 16.48 -21.88
N PHE A 486 23.86 16.14 -22.94
CA PHE A 486 23.54 17.09 -24.01
C PHE A 486 22.23 17.82 -23.70
N ILE A 487 22.34 19.06 -23.22
CA ILE A 487 21.21 19.88 -22.79
C ILE A 487 21.05 21.05 -23.76
N ASP A 488 19.84 21.21 -24.30
CA ASP A 488 19.49 22.16 -25.35
C ASP A 488 20.36 22.06 -26.63
N THR A 489 21.51 22.72 -26.62
CA THR A 489 22.42 22.84 -27.77
C THR A 489 23.89 22.64 -27.40
N ALA A 490 24.18 22.28 -26.14
CA ALA A 490 25.53 22.13 -25.63
C ALA A 490 25.68 20.82 -24.84
N THR A 491 26.88 20.27 -24.86
CA THR A 491 27.29 19.23 -23.91
C THR A 491 27.75 19.94 -22.65
N ILE A 492 27.16 19.57 -21.51
CA ILE A 492 27.50 20.06 -20.18
C ILE A 492 28.27 18.96 -19.47
N ASP A 493 29.46 19.28 -18.96
CA ASP A 493 30.31 18.32 -18.25
C ASP A 493 30.25 18.52 -16.73
N GLY A 494 30.15 17.44 -15.97
CA GLY A 494 30.24 17.45 -14.51
C GLY A 494 31.70 17.52 -14.04
N VAL A 495 32.06 18.55 -13.26
CA VAL A 495 33.44 18.74 -12.76
C VAL A 495 33.68 18.19 -11.35
N THR A 496 32.62 18.08 -10.56
CA THR A 496 32.57 17.41 -9.26
C THR A 496 31.13 16.96 -9.06
N GLY A 497 30.91 15.72 -8.65
CA GLY A 497 29.57 15.19 -8.53
C GLY A 497 29.40 14.22 -7.37
N THR A 498 28.12 13.96 -7.10
CA THR A 498 27.58 13.03 -6.12
C THR A 498 26.49 12.20 -6.79
N LEU A 499 25.98 11.20 -6.09
CA LEU A 499 24.84 10.41 -6.54
C LEU A 499 23.91 10.05 -5.37
N ALA A 500 22.67 9.73 -5.70
CA ALA A 500 21.71 9.06 -4.85
C ALA A 500 20.98 8.01 -5.70
N VAL A 501 20.36 7.03 -5.05
CA VAL A 501 19.64 5.93 -5.70
C VAL A 501 18.26 5.80 -5.04
N GLY A 502 17.21 5.71 -5.84
CA GLY A 502 15.82 5.53 -5.41
C GLY A 502 14.84 5.60 -6.57
N ASP A 503 13.61 5.10 -6.35
CA ASP A 503 12.52 4.99 -7.34
C ASP A 503 11.87 6.36 -7.57
N VAL A 504 12.36 7.09 -8.57
CA VAL A 504 11.86 8.43 -8.92
C VAL A 504 10.84 8.39 -10.04
N ASP A 505 10.72 7.31 -10.81
CA ASP A 505 9.75 7.18 -11.90
C ASP A 505 8.55 6.26 -11.62
N GLY A 506 8.53 5.63 -10.44
CA GLY A 506 7.42 4.87 -9.86
C GLY A 506 7.24 3.48 -10.48
N ASP A 507 8.31 2.86 -10.97
CA ASP A 507 8.30 1.53 -11.57
C ASP A 507 8.73 0.39 -10.63
N ASN A 508 9.10 0.74 -9.39
CA ASN A 508 9.59 -0.13 -8.30
C ASN A 508 10.99 -0.69 -8.52
N LEU A 509 11.78 -0.03 -9.35
CA LEU A 509 13.23 -0.11 -9.34
C LEU A 509 13.78 1.25 -8.98
N ASP A 510 14.99 1.25 -8.45
CA ASP A 510 15.65 2.49 -8.16
C ASP A 510 16.33 3.05 -9.43
N GLU A 511 16.23 4.36 -9.63
CA GLU A 511 17.03 5.09 -10.59
C GLU A 511 18.30 5.63 -9.92
N ILE A 512 19.31 5.94 -10.74
CA ILE A 512 20.51 6.61 -10.25
C ILE A 512 20.41 8.10 -10.58
N VAL A 513 20.21 8.91 -9.54
CA VAL A 513 20.21 10.37 -9.62
C VAL A 513 21.63 10.88 -9.41
N ILE A 514 22.22 11.45 -10.46
CA ILE A 514 23.55 12.04 -10.43
C ILE A 514 23.44 13.57 -10.48
N ALA A 515 24.13 14.24 -9.56
CA ALA A 515 24.24 15.69 -9.55
C ALA A 515 25.70 16.14 -9.57
N ALA A 516 26.01 17.17 -10.37
CA ALA A 516 27.37 17.71 -10.47
C ALA A 516 27.40 19.22 -10.68
N LEU A 517 28.52 19.87 -10.35
CA LEU A 517 28.76 21.24 -10.83
C LEU A 517 28.95 21.22 -12.36
N ALA A 518 28.22 22.09 -13.05
CA ALA A 518 28.24 22.19 -14.51
C ALA A 518 29.45 23.01 -15.01
N ASP A 519 30.26 22.40 -15.89
CA ASP A 519 31.38 22.92 -16.68
C ASP A 519 32.59 23.50 -15.91
N HIS A 520 32.39 24.21 -14.80
CA HIS A 520 33.46 24.84 -14.04
C HIS A 520 33.10 25.10 -12.57
N PHE A 521 34.14 25.29 -11.76
CA PHE A 521 33.97 25.76 -10.40
C PHE A 521 33.61 27.25 -10.37
N PRO A 522 32.59 27.69 -9.62
CA PRO A 522 32.25 29.10 -9.53
C PRO A 522 33.43 29.87 -8.91
N THR A 523 33.98 30.82 -9.64
CA THR A 523 35.18 31.60 -9.22
C THR A 523 34.86 33.04 -8.84
N THR A 524 33.65 33.50 -9.17
CA THR A 524 33.12 34.84 -8.90
C THR A 524 31.69 34.75 -8.35
N CYS A 525 30.98 35.88 -8.18
CA CYS A 525 29.53 35.88 -7.91
C CYS A 525 28.72 35.52 -9.17
N GLU A 526 29.03 34.38 -9.76
CA GLU A 526 28.22 33.76 -10.81
C GLU A 526 27.19 32.81 -10.18
N PRO A 527 26.06 32.54 -10.85
CA PRO A 527 25.12 31.52 -10.39
C PRO A 527 25.82 30.17 -10.24
N VAL A 528 25.53 29.45 -9.16
CA VAL A 528 25.94 28.05 -9.02
C VAL A 528 25.06 27.25 -9.96
N THR A 529 25.67 26.68 -11.00
CA THR A 529 24.95 25.87 -11.98
C THR A 529 25.28 24.40 -11.74
N THR A 530 24.24 23.61 -11.55
CA THR A 530 24.34 22.16 -11.41
C THR A 530 23.80 21.47 -12.65
N LEU A 531 24.38 20.32 -12.96
CA LEU A 531 23.90 19.33 -13.91
C LEU A 531 23.18 18.25 -13.11
N GLN A 532 21.94 17.95 -13.47
CA GLN A 532 21.18 16.81 -13.00
C GLN A 532 21.07 15.78 -14.13
N LEU A 533 21.32 14.52 -13.80
CA LEU A 533 21.28 13.40 -14.72
C LEU A 533 20.63 12.22 -14.01
N VAL A 534 19.50 11.73 -14.53
CA VAL A 534 18.82 10.53 -14.01
C VAL A 534 19.09 9.41 -15.00
N LEU A 535 19.72 8.34 -14.50
CA LEU A 535 19.91 7.10 -15.23
C LEU A 535 18.84 6.11 -14.80
N ASP A 536 18.26 5.46 -15.79
CA ASP A 536 17.31 4.36 -15.65
C ASP A 536 17.94 3.18 -14.89
N ASP A 537 17.11 2.24 -14.51
CA ASP A 537 17.49 0.99 -13.90
C ASP A 537 18.34 0.10 -14.86
N MET A 538 18.88 -1.00 -14.34
CA MET A 538 19.70 -1.93 -15.13
C MET A 538 18.90 -2.82 -16.08
N VAL A 539 17.61 -3.08 -15.83
CA VAL A 539 16.69 -3.77 -16.74
C VAL A 539 16.54 -2.98 -18.05
N ASN A 540 16.50 -1.65 -17.95
CA ASN A 540 16.47 -0.71 -19.07
C ASN A 540 17.87 -0.30 -19.57
N GLY A 541 18.93 -0.90 -19.01
CA GLY A 541 20.31 -0.76 -19.46
C GLY A 541 20.96 0.58 -19.08
N ASN A 542 20.48 1.20 -17.99
CA ASN A 542 20.94 2.48 -17.46
C ASN A 542 20.92 3.61 -18.50
N ALA A 543 19.86 3.65 -19.32
CA ALA A 543 19.65 4.73 -20.26
C ALA A 543 19.48 6.06 -19.52
N THR A 544 19.86 7.19 -20.12
CA THR A 544 19.50 8.48 -19.55
C THR A 544 18.00 8.71 -19.73
N VAL A 545 17.24 8.72 -18.65
CA VAL A 545 15.79 9.02 -18.65
C VAL A 545 15.58 10.52 -18.79
N ALA A 546 16.30 11.30 -17.97
CA ALA A 546 16.18 12.75 -17.98
C ALA A 546 17.50 13.43 -17.61
N SER A 547 17.67 14.66 -18.10
CA SER A 547 18.78 15.53 -17.70
C SER A 547 18.38 16.99 -17.78
N SER A 548 18.91 17.79 -16.86
CA SER A 548 18.66 19.23 -16.82
C SER A 548 19.85 19.97 -16.24
N GLN A 549 19.82 21.29 -16.40
CA GLN A 549 20.73 22.17 -15.68
C GLN A 549 19.90 23.17 -14.88
N TYR A 550 20.36 23.47 -13.68
CA TYR A 550 19.70 24.44 -12.82
C TYR A 550 20.69 25.44 -12.25
N SER A 551 20.38 26.73 -12.37
CA SER A 551 21.25 27.82 -11.91
C SER A 551 20.65 28.54 -10.72
N ASN A 552 21.26 28.35 -9.55
CA ASN A 552 20.90 29.07 -8.33
C ASN A 552 21.66 30.38 -8.19
N ARG A 553 20.93 31.49 -7.99
CA ARG A 553 21.51 32.81 -7.82
C ARG A 553 21.45 33.27 -6.37
N LEU A 554 22.61 33.53 -5.76
CA LEU A 554 22.66 34.17 -4.45
C LEU A 554 22.22 35.63 -4.54
N ASN A 555 21.32 36.03 -3.65
CA ASN A 555 20.92 37.42 -3.46
C ASN A 555 21.98 38.17 -2.62
N ASN A 556 22.17 39.47 -2.85
CA ASN A 556 23.05 40.36 -2.08
C ASN A 556 24.58 40.10 -2.16
N CYS A 557 25.09 39.57 -3.26
CA CYS A 557 26.53 39.66 -3.49
C CYS A 557 27.01 41.10 -3.57
N GLU A 558 27.99 41.48 -2.76
CA GLU A 558 28.72 42.72 -2.98
C GLU A 558 29.58 42.60 -4.25
N SER A 559 29.51 43.61 -5.12
CA SER A 559 30.23 43.69 -6.40
C SER A 559 31.76 43.74 -6.29
N SER A 560 32.32 43.51 -5.10
CA SER A 560 33.76 43.57 -4.78
C SER A 560 34.30 42.37 -4.00
N GLY A 561 33.50 41.34 -3.72
CA GLY A 561 33.93 40.13 -3.00
C GLY A 561 34.35 38.99 -3.93
N ASN A 562 35.66 38.83 -4.15
CA ASN A 562 36.29 37.79 -4.98
C ASN A 562 36.44 36.45 -4.25
N ASN A 563 35.37 35.69 -3.97
CA ASN A 563 35.49 34.31 -3.47
C ASN A 563 34.48 33.39 -4.21
N GLY A 564 34.92 32.22 -4.68
CA GLY A 564 34.02 31.16 -5.15
C GLY A 564 33.23 30.55 -3.99
N TRP A 565 32.00 30.09 -4.23
CA TRP A 565 31.04 29.81 -3.15
C TRP A 565 30.85 28.33 -2.83
N THR A 566 31.03 27.44 -3.80
CA THR A 566 30.97 26.00 -3.59
C THR A 566 31.98 25.26 -4.47
N SER A 567 32.49 24.13 -3.99
CA SER A 567 33.16 23.09 -4.80
C SER A 567 32.49 21.73 -4.65
N TYR A 568 31.28 21.70 -4.15
CA TYR A 568 30.57 20.45 -3.92
C TYR A 568 29.09 20.56 -4.24
N VAL A 569 28.48 19.41 -4.49
CA VAL A 569 27.05 19.25 -4.72
C VAL A 569 26.59 18.08 -3.87
N TRP A 570 25.44 18.24 -3.22
CA TRP A 570 24.71 17.17 -2.55
C TRP A 570 23.49 16.78 -3.36
N ALA A 571 23.14 15.50 -3.33
CA ALA A 571 21.91 14.97 -3.88
C ALA A 571 21.39 13.85 -2.99
N ASP A 572 20.07 13.80 -2.87
CA ASP A 572 19.33 12.84 -2.05
C ASP A 572 18.04 12.48 -2.83
N VAL A 573 17.51 11.28 -2.61
CA VAL A 573 16.20 10.81 -3.13
C VAL A 573 15.32 10.51 -1.92
N LEU A 574 14.11 11.07 -1.89
CA LEU A 574 13.24 11.07 -0.71
C LEU A 574 11.79 11.36 -1.10
N ASP A 575 10.82 10.81 -0.35
CA ASP A 575 9.38 11.10 -0.53
C ASP A 575 9.02 12.32 0.34
N ILE A 576 9.14 13.51 -0.25
CA ILE A 576 9.11 14.76 0.51
C ILE A 576 7.69 15.27 0.72
N ASP A 577 6.77 14.94 -0.19
CA ASP A 577 5.38 15.39 -0.17
C ASP A 577 4.38 14.27 0.22
N GLY A 578 4.89 13.08 0.53
CA GLY A 578 4.17 11.98 1.17
C GLY A 578 3.19 11.26 0.24
N ASP A 579 3.38 11.38 -1.07
CA ASP A 579 2.50 10.76 -2.07
C ASP A 579 2.90 9.33 -2.45
N GLY A 580 4.08 8.88 -1.99
CA GLY A 580 4.63 7.54 -2.17
C GLY A 580 5.58 7.40 -3.37
N TYR A 581 5.79 8.46 -4.17
CA TYR A 581 6.84 8.54 -5.18
C TYR A 581 8.00 9.36 -4.64
N GLN A 582 9.22 9.04 -5.08
CA GLN A 582 10.39 9.74 -4.55
C GLN A 582 10.78 10.92 -5.44
N GLU A 583 10.79 12.11 -4.83
CA GLU A 583 11.46 13.27 -5.38
C GLU A 583 12.96 13.11 -5.27
N PHE A 584 13.68 14.05 -5.89
CA PHE A 584 15.10 14.19 -5.60
C PHE A 584 15.48 15.62 -5.33
N HIS A 585 16.42 15.76 -4.41
CA HIS A 585 16.94 17.02 -3.94
C HIS A 585 18.34 17.24 -4.51
N VAL A 586 18.66 18.47 -4.93
CA VAL A 586 20.04 18.87 -5.28
C VAL A 586 20.39 20.19 -4.61
N ASN A 587 21.36 20.14 -3.68
CA ASN A 587 21.83 21.22 -2.81
C ASN A 587 20.76 21.89 -1.94
N GLY A 588 19.84 22.61 -2.55
CA GLY A 588 18.75 23.27 -1.83
C GLY A 588 17.46 23.28 -2.62
N VAL A 589 17.38 22.62 -3.77
CA VAL A 589 16.22 22.64 -4.66
C VAL A 589 15.68 21.24 -4.74
N VAL A 590 14.38 21.11 -4.58
CA VAL A 590 13.65 19.86 -4.73
C VAL A 590 13.11 19.82 -6.16
N PHE A 591 13.31 18.70 -6.83
CA PHE A 591 12.79 18.43 -8.16
C PHE A 591 11.66 17.41 -8.03
N ASP A 592 10.64 17.58 -8.87
CA ASP A 592 9.53 16.64 -9.00
C ASP A 592 10.03 15.23 -9.35
N ASP A 593 9.25 14.24 -8.93
CA ASP A 593 9.29 12.87 -9.44
C ASP A 593 9.17 12.83 -10.98
N LEU A 594 9.47 11.67 -11.55
CA LEU A 594 9.32 11.35 -12.96
C LEU A 594 8.12 10.43 -13.23
N PHE A 595 7.30 10.10 -12.23
CA PHE A 595 6.12 9.26 -12.38
C PHE A 595 5.11 9.90 -13.34
N ASN A 596 4.86 11.21 -13.20
CA ASN A 596 3.92 11.94 -14.05
C ASN A 596 4.57 12.76 -15.18
N THR A 597 5.90 12.85 -15.21
CA THR A 597 6.65 13.73 -16.12
C THR A 597 7.95 13.10 -16.58
N SER A 598 8.43 13.48 -17.77
CA SER A 598 9.74 13.04 -18.30
C SER A 598 10.79 14.16 -18.23
N SER A 599 10.50 15.22 -17.49
CA SER A 599 11.31 16.43 -17.41
C SER A 599 11.67 16.72 -15.96
N LEU A 600 12.96 16.91 -15.68
CA LEU A 600 13.46 17.31 -14.36
C LEU A 600 13.11 18.78 -14.10
N THR A 601 11.94 19.02 -13.55
CA THR A 601 11.46 20.35 -13.15
C THR A 601 11.56 20.53 -11.64
N PRO A 602 11.99 21.70 -11.15
CA PRO A 602 11.86 22.00 -9.74
C PRO A 602 10.39 21.92 -9.32
N MET A 603 10.14 21.31 -8.16
CA MET A 603 8.80 21.26 -7.58
C MET A 603 8.34 22.69 -7.24
N GLU A 604 7.06 22.99 -7.48
CA GLU A 604 6.47 24.32 -7.21
C GLU A 604 5.21 24.21 -6.35
N MET A 605 5.10 25.08 -5.35
CA MET A 605 3.89 25.27 -4.55
C MET A 605 3.45 26.72 -4.64
N ASP A 606 2.17 26.96 -4.95
CA ASP A 606 1.59 28.30 -5.17
C ASP A 606 2.36 29.19 -6.18
N GLY A 607 3.08 28.55 -7.12
CA GLY A 607 3.90 29.23 -8.13
C GLY A 607 5.26 29.71 -7.63
N GLU A 608 5.71 29.23 -6.46
CA GLU A 608 7.06 29.38 -5.95
C GLU A 608 7.79 28.03 -5.91
N THR A 609 9.05 28.02 -6.33
CA THR A 609 9.89 26.82 -6.28
C THR A 609 10.15 26.39 -4.84
N ILE A 610 9.90 25.12 -4.55
CA ILE A 610 10.26 24.46 -3.30
C ILE A 610 11.78 24.38 -3.20
N GLN A 611 12.33 25.16 -2.27
CA GLN A 611 13.76 25.22 -2.05
C GLN A 611 14.09 25.66 -0.63
N ILE A 612 15.21 25.16 -0.12
CA ILE A 612 15.88 25.68 1.07
C ILE A 612 16.50 27.04 0.69
N PRO A 613 16.33 28.09 1.51
CA PRO A 613 16.94 29.38 1.27
C PRO A 613 18.43 29.23 1.01
N THR A 614 18.90 29.81 -0.09
CA THR A 614 20.30 29.67 -0.50
C THR A 614 21.33 30.12 0.55
N SER A 615 20.96 30.97 1.52
CA SER A 615 21.80 31.33 2.68
C SER A 615 22.03 30.21 3.69
N ASN A 616 21.20 29.17 3.64
CA ASN A 616 21.24 28.01 4.53
C ASN A 616 21.96 26.81 3.89
N VAL A 617 22.26 26.90 2.59
CA VAL A 617 22.99 25.89 1.81
C VAL A 617 24.36 26.43 1.34
N PHE A 618 24.44 27.73 1.03
CA PHE A 618 25.65 28.39 0.54
C PHE A 618 26.10 29.53 1.46
N LYS A 619 27.39 29.55 1.80
CA LYS A 619 27.94 30.62 2.64
C LYS A 619 28.09 31.92 1.85
N GLY A 620 27.31 32.93 2.22
CA GLY A 620 27.37 34.27 1.61
C GLY A 620 28.65 35.06 1.94
N PRO A 621 29.01 36.08 1.12
CA PRO A 621 30.25 36.84 1.29
C PRO A 621 30.17 37.82 2.47
N GLY A 622 31.00 37.58 3.51
CA GLY A 622 31.34 38.57 4.53
C GLY A 622 32.77 39.12 4.33
N ASN A 623 33.07 40.28 4.91
CA ASN A 623 34.39 40.97 4.82
C ASN A 623 35.59 40.17 5.36
N ASN A 624 35.35 39.00 5.97
CA ASN A 624 36.37 38.06 6.40
C ASN A 624 36.48 36.92 5.37
N GLN A 625 37.44 37.11 4.47
CA GLN A 625 38.20 36.16 3.65
C GLN A 625 37.87 34.65 3.83
N ARG A 626 37.60 33.95 2.70
CA ARG A 626 37.90 32.53 2.40
C ARG A 626 36.90 31.39 2.69
N VAL A 627 35.72 31.59 3.27
CA VAL A 627 34.87 30.42 3.57
C VAL A 627 33.95 30.05 2.39
N ARG A 628 34.11 28.82 1.89
CA ARG A 628 33.41 28.20 0.76
C ARG A 628 32.58 27.02 1.25
N THR A 629 31.43 26.75 0.66
CA THR A 629 30.68 25.51 0.85
C THR A 629 31.47 24.32 0.27
N THR A 630 31.83 23.37 1.12
CA THR A 630 32.64 22.18 0.79
C THR A 630 32.12 21.00 1.60
N ARG A 631 32.45 19.77 1.19
CA ARG A 631 32.16 18.56 1.97
C ARG A 631 32.71 18.58 3.41
N GLU A 632 33.74 19.38 3.68
CA GLU A 632 34.40 19.43 4.99
C GLU A 632 33.68 20.33 6.01
N ASN A 633 32.76 21.19 5.55
CA ASN A 633 32.12 22.18 6.40
C ASN A 633 30.61 22.27 6.24
N THR A 634 30.03 21.53 5.31
CA THR A 634 28.60 21.49 5.04
C THR A 634 28.22 20.03 4.85
N VAL A 635 27.13 19.61 5.48
CA VAL A 635 26.65 18.23 5.44
C VAL A 635 25.15 18.27 5.26
N LEU A 636 24.66 17.47 4.31
CA LEU A 636 23.25 17.28 4.05
C LEU A 636 22.95 15.79 4.12
N THR A 637 21.77 15.46 4.61
CA THR A 637 21.19 14.11 4.64
C THR A 637 19.67 14.25 4.65
N ALA A 638 18.96 13.17 4.40
CA ALA A 638 17.51 13.14 4.29
C ALA A 638 16.89 11.95 5.05
N GLY A 639 15.61 12.09 5.39
CA GLY A 639 14.75 11.06 5.99
C GLY A 639 13.74 11.65 6.97
N ASP A 640 12.67 10.92 7.28
CA ASP A 640 11.68 11.30 8.29
C ASP A 640 12.27 11.28 9.71
N VAL A 641 12.94 12.36 10.10
CA VAL A 641 13.48 12.54 11.46
C VAL A 641 12.46 13.15 12.41
N THR A 642 11.34 13.64 11.89
CA THR A 642 10.28 14.28 12.68
C THR A 642 9.15 13.33 13.08
N ALA A 643 9.19 12.11 12.55
CA ALA A 643 8.23 11.03 12.74
C ALA A 643 6.80 11.44 12.37
N ASP A 644 6.66 12.25 11.32
CA ASP A 644 5.37 12.76 10.85
C ASP A 644 4.93 12.17 9.51
N GLY A 645 5.68 11.21 8.97
CA GLY A 645 5.36 10.43 7.78
C GLY A 645 5.81 11.08 6.47
N TYR A 646 6.56 12.18 6.53
CA TYR A 646 7.12 12.89 5.39
C TYR A 646 8.64 12.96 5.57
N ASP A 647 9.40 12.73 4.49
CA ASP A 647 10.85 12.85 4.60
C ASP A 647 11.28 14.32 4.78
N ASP A 648 12.32 14.52 5.59
CA ASP A 648 12.91 15.82 5.85
C ASP A 648 14.30 15.93 5.22
N ILE A 649 14.70 17.15 4.85
CA ILE A 649 16.07 17.49 4.50
C ILE A 649 16.76 18.12 5.71
N ILE A 650 17.83 17.48 6.16
CA ILE A 650 18.63 17.90 7.31
C ILE A 650 19.91 18.56 6.81
N VAL A 651 20.13 19.80 7.22
CA VAL A 651 21.28 20.61 6.78
C VAL A 651 22.09 21.05 7.98
N TYR A 652 23.37 20.69 8.02
CA TYR A 652 24.37 21.39 8.80
C TYR A 652 25.16 22.34 7.89
N MET A 653 25.19 23.61 8.29
CA MET A 653 26.03 24.61 7.68
C MET A 653 26.45 25.68 8.71
N PRO A 654 27.71 26.12 8.73
CA PRO A 654 28.22 27.01 9.77
C PRO A 654 27.66 28.44 9.65
N ALA A 655 27.16 28.96 10.77
CA ALA A 655 26.70 30.34 10.93
C ALA A 655 25.52 30.74 10.04
N THR A 656 24.47 29.91 9.98
CA THR A 656 23.27 30.10 9.14
C THR A 656 22.04 30.60 9.89
N VAL A 657 21.95 30.39 11.21
CA VAL A 657 20.74 30.72 12.00
C VAL A 657 20.98 31.91 12.94
N PRO A 658 20.09 32.92 13.01
CA PRO A 658 20.21 34.01 13.99
C PRO A 658 20.06 33.50 15.43
N LEU A 659 21.08 33.67 16.26
CA LEU A 659 21.09 33.19 17.66
C LEU A 659 20.03 33.89 18.51
N ARG A 660 19.27 33.08 19.25
CA ARG A 660 18.27 33.56 20.21
C ARG A 660 18.94 33.89 21.55
N GLN A 661 19.09 35.17 21.86
CA GLN A 661 19.56 35.60 23.19
C GLN A 661 18.37 36.06 24.06
N VAL A 662 18.12 35.36 25.17
CA VAL A 662 17.15 35.80 26.18
C VAL A 662 17.90 36.56 27.29
N SER A 663 17.68 37.87 27.37
CA SER A 663 18.24 38.72 28.43
C SER A 663 17.13 39.49 29.12
N ASN A 664 16.99 39.35 30.44
CA ASN A 664 15.95 39.98 31.26
C ASN A 664 14.51 39.78 30.73
N GLY A 665 14.20 38.59 30.19
CA GLY A 665 12.87 38.27 29.64
C GLY A 665 12.56 38.89 28.28
N ALA A 666 13.52 39.58 27.65
CA ALA A 666 13.42 40.04 26.27
C ALA A 666 14.26 39.13 25.37
N VAL A 667 13.67 38.72 24.24
CA VAL A 667 14.35 37.95 23.19
C VAL A 667 15.01 38.94 22.22
N THR A 668 16.31 38.78 21.98
CA THR A 668 17.07 39.58 21.01
C THR A 668 17.95 38.69 20.13
N PHE A 669 18.14 39.06 18.86
CA PHE A 669 18.93 38.32 17.86
C PHE A 669 20.09 39.20 17.38
N TRP A 670 21.34 38.73 17.48
CA TRP A 670 22.51 39.60 17.20
C TRP A 670 23.66 38.94 16.42
N GLU A 671 23.76 37.61 16.35
CA GLU A 671 24.86 36.89 15.67
C GLU A 671 24.35 35.61 15.00
N ASN A 672 24.96 35.19 13.88
CA ASN A 672 24.65 33.89 13.28
C ASN A 672 25.40 32.77 14.03
N GLY A 673 24.66 31.75 14.48
CA GLY A 673 25.17 30.60 15.21
C GLY A 673 25.27 29.34 14.37
N TYR A 674 25.96 28.34 14.91
CA TYR A 674 26.04 27.01 14.30
C TYR A 674 24.76 26.25 14.63
N ALA A 675 24.15 25.63 13.64
CA ALA A 675 22.93 24.86 13.83
C ALA A 675 22.82 23.75 12.80
N VAL A 676 22.10 22.70 13.18
CA VAL A 676 21.46 21.78 12.24
C VAL A 676 20.03 22.28 12.02
N THR A 677 19.57 22.35 10.77
CA THR A 677 18.19 22.74 10.42
C THR A 677 17.49 21.62 9.70
N VAL A 678 16.21 21.41 10.00
CA VAL A 678 15.34 20.40 9.38
C VAL A 678 14.29 21.11 8.54
N TRP A 679 14.19 20.74 7.26
CA TRP A 679 13.29 21.34 6.27
C TRP A 679 12.39 20.26 5.67
N GLY A 680 11.10 20.53 5.53
CA GLY A 680 10.13 19.56 5.04
C GLY A 680 8.75 20.18 4.89
N PHE A 681 7.78 19.38 4.45
CA PHE A 681 6.37 19.73 4.52
C PHE A 681 5.84 19.55 5.95
N ASP A 682 4.96 20.47 6.39
CA ASP A 682 4.16 20.28 7.60
C ASP A 682 2.85 19.58 7.20
N PRO A 683 2.60 18.33 7.64
CA PRO A 683 1.41 17.58 7.26
C PRO A 683 0.09 18.24 7.67
N ALA A 684 0.10 19.10 8.70
CA ALA A 684 -1.10 19.78 9.16
C ALA A 684 -1.48 21.00 8.29
N SER A 685 -0.50 21.67 7.71
CA SER A 685 -0.70 22.89 6.91
C SER A 685 -0.49 22.69 5.41
N GLY A 686 0.26 21.65 5.02
CA GLY A 686 0.74 21.44 3.65
C GLY A 686 1.78 22.47 3.22
N GLU A 687 2.36 23.25 4.14
CA GLU A 687 3.33 24.29 3.81
C GLU A 687 4.77 23.75 3.89
N TRP A 688 5.59 24.05 2.87
CA TRP A 688 7.04 23.84 2.88
C TRP A 688 7.76 24.87 3.76
N GLY A 689 8.68 24.43 4.61
CA GLY A 689 9.54 25.34 5.37
C GLY A 689 10.52 24.68 6.34
N GLN A 690 11.17 25.51 7.15
CA GLN A 690 12.03 25.03 8.24
C GLN A 690 11.14 24.55 9.40
N LYS A 691 11.12 23.25 9.66
CA LYS A 691 10.34 22.63 10.74
C LYS A 691 11.04 22.79 12.08
N TYR A 692 12.33 22.45 12.13
CA TYR A 692 13.11 22.44 13.37
C TYR A 692 14.55 22.95 13.18
N TYR A 693 15.21 23.26 14.28
CA TYR A 693 16.65 23.49 14.30
C TYR A 693 17.25 23.17 15.67
N GLU A 694 18.47 22.65 15.64
CA GLU A 694 19.28 22.35 16.82
C GLU A 694 20.49 23.29 16.89
N GLU A 695 20.57 24.10 17.95
CA GLU A 695 21.69 25.02 18.16
C GLU A 695 22.94 24.26 18.64
N LEU A 696 24.09 24.58 18.05
CA LEU A 696 25.37 23.94 18.33
C LEU A 696 26.37 24.93 18.96
N ASP A 697 27.26 24.43 19.82
CA ASP A 697 28.36 25.22 20.38
C ASP A 697 29.56 25.25 19.43
N GLY A 698 29.67 26.35 18.70
CA GLY A 698 30.79 26.60 17.79
C GLY A 698 32.03 27.23 18.43
N GLN A 699 32.11 27.40 19.76
CA GLN A 699 33.30 27.97 20.40
C GLN A 699 34.54 27.06 20.33
N HIS A 700 34.36 25.79 19.95
CA HIS A 700 35.40 24.76 19.90
C HIS A 700 35.98 24.48 18.51
N LEU A 701 35.55 25.22 17.48
CA LEU A 701 36.03 25.06 16.11
C LEU A 701 37.42 25.69 15.92
N SER A 702 38.47 25.00 16.36
CA SER A 702 39.73 25.09 15.63
C SER A 702 39.66 24.05 14.51
N GLU A 703 39.81 24.49 13.26
CA GLU A 703 39.70 23.69 12.03
C GLU A 703 40.61 22.44 12.02
N ASP A 704 41.55 22.34 12.96
CA ASP A 704 42.56 21.28 13.03
C ASP A 704 42.25 20.15 14.05
N GLU A 705 41.28 20.32 14.97
CA GLU A 705 41.15 19.43 16.15
C GLU A 705 39.96 18.46 16.08
N PHE A 706 38.93 18.76 15.28
CA PHE A 706 37.76 17.90 15.07
C PHE A 706 37.50 17.80 13.55
N GLY A 707 37.45 16.58 12.99
CA GLY A 707 37.11 16.40 11.58
C GLY A 707 35.69 16.92 11.24
N PRO A 708 35.28 16.91 9.96
CA PRO A 708 33.99 17.46 9.53
C PRO A 708 32.84 16.90 10.38
N PRO A 709 31.82 17.70 10.74
CA PRO A 709 30.63 17.16 11.41
C PRO A 709 30.04 16.01 10.61
N GLN A 710 29.39 15.07 11.28
CA GLN A 710 28.73 13.93 10.64
C GLN A 710 27.24 13.99 11.00
N LEU A 711 26.40 13.76 10.00
CA LEU A 711 24.95 13.66 10.14
C LEU A 711 24.48 12.38 9.47
N ALA A 712 23.51 11.71 10.07
CA ALA A 712 22.76 10.62 9.45
C ALA A 712 21.35 10.58 10.04
N ALA A 713 20.37 10.22 9.22
CA ALA A 713 19.07 9.76 9.68
C ALA A 713 19.16 8.25 9.88
N VAL A 714 18.94 7.75 11.10
CA VAL A 714 19.12 6.34 11.46
C VAL A 714 17.92 5.81 12.25
N ASN A 715 17.38 4.65 11.92
CA ASN A 715 16.28 4.01 12.66
C ASN A 715 16.83 3.04 13.72
N VAL A 716 16.96 3.49 14.97
CA VAL A 716 17.60 2.72 16.06
C VAL A 716 16.62 2.11 17.07
N ASP A 717 15.32 2.30 16.91
CA ASP A 717 14.33 1.81 17.86
C ASP A 717 13.04 1.27 17.22
N ASN A 718 12.16 0.71 18.05
CA ASN A 718 11.01 -0.07 17.60
C ASN A 718 9.78 0.73 17.16
N ASP A 719 9.95 1.98 16.74
CA ASP A 719 8.84 2.85 16.35
C ASP A 719 8.41 2.73 14.88
N SER A 720 9.15 1.94 14.10
CA SER A 720 8.92 1.61 12.69
C SER A 720 8.46 0.16 12.49
N THR A 721 7.70 -0.11 11.43
CA THR A 721 7.28 -1.48 11.07
C THR A 721 8.33 -2.09 10.15
N LEU A 722 8.90 -3.22 10.57
CA LEU A 722 10.00 -3.88 9.87
C LEU A 722 9.59 -5.24 9.32
N LEU A 723 9.87 -5.47 8.05
CA LEU A 723 9.58 -6.71 7.33
C LEU A 723 10.87 -7.31 6.79
N LYS A 724 11.06 -8.62 6.98
CA LYS A 724 12.18 -9.37 6.38
C LYS A 724 11.67 -10.54 5.56
N TYR A 725 12.04 -10.60 4.30
CA TYR A 725 11.65 -11.68 3.41
C TYR A 725 12.18 -13.01 3.95
N SER A 726 11.30 -14.00 4.02
CA SER A 726 11.70 -15.36 4.37
C SER A 726 12.18 -16.04 3.09
N GLU A 727 13.49 -16.11 2.88
CA GLU A 727 14.08 -16.67 1.66
C GLU A 727 13.49 -18.03 1.25
N GLY A 728 13.31 -18.21 -0.07
CA GLY A 728 12.82 -19.45 -0.66
C GLY A 728 11.36 -19.79 -0.34
N THR A 729 10.60 -18.82 0.19
CA THR A 729 9.16 -18.99 0.49
C THR A 729 8.24 -18.61 -0.66
N HIS A 730 8.76 -18.13 -1.80
CA HIS A 730 7.96 -17.98 -3.01
C HIS A 730 7.35 -19.34 -3.38
N GLU A 731 6.03 -19.41 -3.34
CA GLU A 731 5.30 -20.58 -3.79
C GLU A 731 4.09 -20.19 -4.65
N ILE A 732 3.83 -21.03 -5.66
CA ILE A 732 2.60 -20.92 -6.44
C ILE A 732 1.55 -21.80 -5.78
N VAL A 733 0.52 -21.17 -5.23
CA VAL A 733 -0.65 -21.85 -4.67
C VAL A 733 -1.86 -21.69 -5.59
N PHE A 734 -2.87 -22.54 -5.43
CA PHE A 734 -4.08 -22.50 -6.26
C PHE A 734 -5.32 -22.43 -5.38
N THR A 735 -6.33 -21.68 -5.83
CA THR A 735 -7.66 -21.71 -5.19
C THR A 735 -8.24 -23.12 -5.21
N GLU A 736 -9.19 -23.36 -4.30
CA GLU A 736 -10.14 -24.44 -4.52
C GLU A 736 -10.77 -24.33 -5.93
N PRO A 737 -10.94 -25.45 -6.65
CA PRO A 737 -11.49 -25.40 -7.99
C PRO A 737 -12.97 -25.06 -7.96
N LEU A 738 -13.36 -24.02 -8.69
CA LEU A 738 -14.76 -23.73 -8.90
C LEU A 738 -15.32 -24.54 -10.07
N VAL A 739 -16.33 -25.37 -9.80
CA VAL A 739 -16.97 -26.21 -10.82
C VAL A 739 -17.87 -25.34 -11.69
N LEU A 740 -17.60 -25.33 -12.99
CA LEU A 740 -18.45 -24.65 -13.98
C LEU A 740 -19.46 -25.61 -14.59
N ALA A 741 -18.99 -26.82 -14.93
CA ALA A 741 -19.83 -27.84 -15.53
C ALA A 741 -19.39 -29.25 -15.13
N ALA A 742 -20.37 -30.12 -14.94
CA ALA A 742 -20.19 -31.56 -14.87
C ALA A 742 -20.73 -32.19 -16.15
N LEU A 743 -19.92 -33.01 -16.83
CA LEU A 743 -20.24 -33.68 -18.08
C LEU A 743 -20.30 -35.20 -17.85
N ALA A 744 -21.48 -35.79 -18.03
CA ALA A 744 -21.64 -37.24 -17.96
C ALA A 744 -21.01 -37.91 -19.19
N ALA A 745 -20.46 -39.11 -19.02
CA ALA A 745 -20.14 -39.99 -20.13
C ALA A 745 -21.43 -40.32 -20.92
N PRO A 746 -21.41 -40.35 -22.27
CA PRO A 746 -22.57 -40.77 -23.04
C PRO A 746 -22.94 -42.24 -22.78
N PRO A 747 -24.23 -42.60 -22.84
CA PRO A 747 -24.66 -43.98 -22.69
C PRO A 747 -24.12 -44.78 -23.86
N CYS A 748 -23.08 -45.59 -23.62
CA CYS A 748 -22.52 -46.53 -24.57
C CYS A 748 -22.22 -47.84 -23.85
N TRP A 749 -22.51 -48.98 -24.49
CA TRP A 749 -22.18 -50.29 -23.93
C TRP A 749 -20.65 -50.51 -23.92
N GLY A 750 -20.08 -50.78 -22.75
CA GLY A 750 -18.65 -50.95 -22.56
C GLY A 750 -18.12 -52.37 -22.82
N ASP A 751 -18.98 -53.32 -23.18
CA ASP A 751 -18.62 -54.73 -23.41
C ASP A 751 -18.21 -55.04 -24.86
N GLY A 752 -17.95 -54.00 -25.65
CA GLY A 752 -17.45 -54.10 -27.03
C GLY A 752 -18.54 -54.27 -28.10
N VAL A 753 -19.82 -54.10 -27.75
CA VAL A 753 -20.93 -54.19 -28.71
C VAL A 753 -21.24 -52.88 -29.43
N GLN A 754 -20.56 -51.79 -29.08
CA GLN A 754 -20.82 -50.43 -29.58
C GLN A 754 -19.49 -49.72 -29.88
N VAL A 755 -19.50 -48.74 -30.80
CA VAL A 755 -18.31 -47.92 -31.09
C VAL A 755 -18.09 -46.91 -29.97
N THR A 756 -17.22 -47.24 -29.01
CA THR A 756 -17.05 -46.45 -27.78
C THR A 756 -16.12 -45.24 -27.93
N ASP A 757 -15.18 -45.26 -28.88
CA ASP A 757 -14.14 -44.22 -29.05
C ASP A 757 -14.71 -42.84 -29.42
N VAL A 758 -15.93 -42.81 -29.96
CA VAL A 758 -16.65 -41.60 -30.37
C VAL A 758 -17.68 -41.15 -29.32
N CYS A 759 -17.82 -41.88 -28.22
CA CYS A 759 -18.76 -41.57 -27.15
C CYS A 759 -18.19 -40.46 -26.26
N GLN A 760 -18.45 -39.21 -26.65
CA GLN A 760 -17.98 -38.01 -25.94
C GLN A 760 -19.12 -37.00 -25.71
N THR A 761 -19.01 -36.27 -24.60
CA THR A 761 -19.85 -35.12 -24.27
C THR A 761 -19.04 -33.85 -24.40
N SER A 762 -19.65 -32.75 -24.85
CA SER A 762 -18.97 -31.47 -24.96
C SER A 762 -19.80 -30.32 -24.43
N TRP A 763 -19.09 -29.33 -23.91
CA TRP A 763 -19.62 -28.10 -23.34
C TRP A 763 -18.79 -26.92 -23.86
N GLY A 764 -19.42 -25.97 -24.54
CA GLY A 764 -18.73 -24.86 -25.18
C GLY A 764 -19.46 -23.53 -25.10
N LYS A 765 -18.70 -22.46 -24.85
CA LYS A 765 -19.21 -21.08 -24.75
C LYS A 765 -19.29 -20.42 -26.13
N GLY A 766 -20.49 -20.08 -26.60
CA GLY A 766 -20.72 -19.20 -27.75
C GLY A 766 -20.53 -17.72 -27.37
N SER A 767 -19.82 -16.98 -28.22
CA SER A 767 -19.55 -15.54 -28.19
C SER A 767 -19.67 -14.84 -26.82
N THR A 768 -18.56 -14.68 -26.09
CA THR A 768 -18.53 -13.93 -24.82
C THR A 768 -18.56 -12.40 -24.99
N VAL A 769 -19.36 -11.75 -24.14
CA VAL A 769 -19.12 -10.37 -23.66
C VAL A 769 -18.77 -10.51 -22.18
N GLY A 770 -17.50 -10.25 -21.83
CA GLY A 770 -16.96 -10.01 -20.47
C GLY A 770 -17.35 -10.97 -19.33
N ALA A 771 -16.38 -11.71 -18.80
CA ALA A 771 -16.48 -12.24 -17.43
C ALA A 771 -15.91 -11.19 -16.48
N SER A 772 -16.70 -10.75 -15.49
CA SER A 772 -16.21 -9.95 -14.36
C SER A 772 -15.72 -10.93 -13.28
N SER A 773 -14.42 -11.25 -13.26
CA SER A 773 -13.83 -11.94 -12.11
C SER A 773 -13.56 -10.93 -11.03
N SER A 774 -14.14 -11.04 -9.83
CA SER A 774 -13.48 -10.44 -8.68
C SER A 774 -12.30 -11.32 -8.31
N VAL A 775 -11.11 -10.74 -8.33
CA VAL A 775 -9.87 -11.38 -7.91
C VAL A 775 -9.45 -10.62 -6.66
N SER A 776 -9.34 -11.33 -5.54
CA SER A 776 -8.94 -10.69 -4.28
C SER A 776 -7.42 -10.67 -4.17
N HIS A 777 -6.86 -9.48 -3.92
CA HIS A 777 -5.51 -9.31 -3.40
C HIS A 777 -5.57 -9.50 -1.89
N GLU A 778 -4.56 -10.16 -1.32
CA GLU A 778 -4.59 -10.49 0.10
C GLU A 778 -3.23 -10.31 0.78
N VAL A 779 -3.28 -9.77 1.99
CA VAL A 779 -2.16 -9.65 2.91
C VAL A 779 -2.56 -10.28 4.25
N THR A 780 -1.88 -11.36 4.65
CA THR A 780 -2.24 -12.15 5.86
C THR A 780 -1.12 -12.15 6.88
N ALA A 781 -1.40 -11.90 8.16
CA ALA A 781 -0.49 -12.24 9.26
C ALA A 781 -0.85 -13.62 9.87
N ARG A 782 -0.01 -14.63 9.68
CA ARG A 782 -0.24 -16.00 10.18
C ARG A 782 0.27 -16.14 11.61
N GLN A 783 -0.65 -16.35 12.55
CA GLN A 783 -0.34 -16.84 13.90
C GLN A 783 -0.65 -18.35 13.96
N HIS A 784 0.27 -19.17 14.47
CA HIS A 784 0.15 -20.64 14.52
C HIS A 784 -0.90 -21.17 15.53
N SER A 785 -1.87 -20.36 15.96
CA SER A 785 -2.87 -20.71 16.99
C SER A 785 -4.31 -20.62 16.48
N SER A 786 -5.03 -21.70 16.70
CA SER A 786 -6.34 -22.10 16.16
C SER A 786 -7.56 -21.29 16.63
N VAL A 787 -7.62 -19.98 16.36
CA VAL A 787 -8.84 -19.18 16.58
C VAL A 787 -9.00 -18.23 15.39
N SER A 788 -10.23 -18.09 14.88
CA SER A 788 -10.63 -17.25 13.75
C SER A 788 -11.32 -15.96 14.24
N GLY A 789 -10.86 -14.79 13.80
CA GLY A 789 -11.52 -13.50 14.06
C GLY A 789 -10.85 -12.37 13.28
N ASP A 790 -11.66 -11.58 12.57
CA ASP A 790 -11.20 -10.51 11.67
C ASP A 790 -10.62 -9.32 12.46
N VAL A 791 -9.45 -8.82 12.02
CA VAL A 791 -8.77 -7.61 12.51
C VAL A 791 -8.17 -6.91 11.29
N SER A 792 -8.13 -5.57 11.25
CA SER A 792 -7.36 -4.86 10.23
C SER A 792 -5.91 -4.70 10.71
N LEU A 793 -4.92 -4.96 9.86
CA LEU A 793 -3.54 -4.55 10.10
C LEU A 793 -3.35 -3.16 9.48
N PRO A 794 -3.26 -2.08 10.27
CA PRO A 794 -2.71 -0.82 9.77
C PRO A 794 -1.20 -1.03 9.65
N ILE A 795 -0.79 -1.52 8.47
CA ILE A 795 0.62 -1.72 8.10
C ILE A 795 1.26 -0.36 7.72
N ILE A 796 0.42 0.60 7.32
CA ILE A 796 0.77 1.97 6.95
C ILE A 796 -0.22 2.86 7.70
N GLY A 797 0.23 3.69 8.65
CA GLY A 797 -0.22 5.07 8.92
C GLY A 797 -1.67 5.40 9.25
N ASP A 798 -2.62 4.50 9.07
CA ASP A 798 -4.03 4.82 9.23
C ASP A 798 -4.41 4.78 10.73
N VAL A 799 -4.27 5.95 11.34
CA VAL A 799 -4.64 6.25 12.73
C VAL A 799 -6.17 6.11 12.88
N GLY A 800 -6.65 4.92 13.22
CA GLY A 800 -8.08 4.74 13.50
C GLY A 800 -8.55 3.41 14.11
N VAL A 801 -7.72 2.36 14.13
CA VAL A 801 -8.21 1.01 14.51
C VAL A 801 -7.82 0.64 15.96
N GLU A 802 -8.78 0.73 16.88
CA GLU A 802 -8.64 0.16 18.23
C GLU A 802 -8.74 -1.38 18.16
N VAL A 803 -7.59 -2.07 18.13
CA VAL A 803 -7.53 -3.55 18.09
C VAL A 803 -7.75 -4.13 19.48
N SER A 804 -9.01 -4.46 19.79
CA SER A 804 -9.37 -5.12 21.05
C SER A 804 -9.48 -6.64 20.92
N ARG A 805 -8.40 -7.33 20.52
CA ARG A 805 -7.99 -8.73 20.89
C ARG A 805 -7.19 -9.42 19.79
N SER A 806 -6.12 -10.10 20.24
CA SER A 806 -5.20 -10.94 19.47
C SER A 806 -5.85 -12.21 18.92
N VAL A 807 -6.10 -12.27 17.61
CA VAL A 807 -6.43 -13.47 16.82
C VAL A 807 -5.91 -13.23 15.37
N GLY A 808 -5.39 -14.26 14.71
CA GLY A 808 -4.72 -14.19 13.39
C GLY A 808 -5.55 -13.52 12.29
N VAL A 809 -4.87 -12.80 11.39
CA VAL A 809 -5.44 -11.71 10.61
C VAL A 809 -5.27 -11.94 9.10
N SER A 810 -6.36 -11.81 8.33
CA SER A 810 -6.34 -11.75 6.87
C SER A 810 -7.06 -10.49 6.37
N LEU A 811 -6.36 -9.63 5.63
CA LEU A 811 -6.96 -8.55 4.85
C LEU A 811 -7.11 -9.07 3.41
N GLY A 812 -8.34 -9.31 2.94
CA GLY A 812 -8.61 -9.65 1.54
C GLY A 812 -9.53 -8.61 0.92
N VAL A 813 -9.13 -8.01 -0.22
CA VAL A 813 -9.98 -7.03 -0.92
C VAL A 813 -10.17 -7.39 -2.38
N GLU A 814 -11.41 -7.32 -2.82
CA GLU A 814 -11.90 -7.68 -4.15
C GLU A 814 -11.60 -6.59 -5.18
N ALA A 815 -10.74 -6.87 -6.15
CA ALA A 815 -10.68 -6.11 -7.40
C ALA A 815 -11.56 -6.81 -8.46
N SER A 816 -12.62 -6.14 -8.95
CA SER A 816 -13.42 -6.68 -10.05
C SER A 816 -12.70 -6.46 -11.40
N LEU A 817 -12.02 -7.49 -11.89
CA LEU A 817 -11.38 -7.48 -13.20
C LEU A 817 -12.32 -8.04 -14.26
N GLY A 818 -12.80 -7.16 -15.13
CA GLY A 818 -13.53 -7.52 -16.34
C GLY A 818 -12.57 -7.95 -17.44
N TYR A 819 -12.28 -9.25 -17.57
CA TYR A 819 -11.49 -9.73 -18.71
C TYR A 819 -12.31 -9.66 -20.00
N GLN A 820 -11.93 -8.78 -20.92
CA GLN A 820 -12.51 -8.70 -22.27
C GLN A 820 -11.57 -9.35 -23.30
N THR A 821 -11.87 -10.59 -23.66
CA THR A 821 -11.43 -11.16 -24.95
C THR A 821 -12.43 -12.20 -25.45
N SER A 822 -12.85 -12.06 -26.71
CA SER A 822 -13.76 -13.00 -27.37
C SER A 822 -12.99 -14.24 -27.81
N LYS A 823 -13.18 -15.36 -27.10
CA LYS A 823 -12.66 -16.69 -27.49
C LYS A 823 -13.77 -17.74 -27.33
N THR A 824 -14.00 -18.54 -28.36
CA THR A 824 -14.88 -19.73 -28.30
C THR A 824 -14.03 -20.92 -27.87
N ILE A 825 -14.31 -21.46 -26.68
CA ILE A 825 -13.62 -22.64 -26.14
C ILE A 825 -14.68 -23.72 -25.90
N THR A 826 -14.43 -24.93 -26.43
CA THR A 826 -15.25 -26.13 -26.24
C THR A 826 -14.43 -27.18 -25.52
N TYR A 827 -14.93 -27.66 -24.39
CA TYR A 827 -14.36 -28.75 -23.60
C TYR A 827 -15.08 -30.06 -23.97
N THR A 828 -14.33 -31.15 -24.20
CA THR A 828 -14.89 -32.42 -24.69
C THR A 828 -14.33 -33.57 -23.86
N THR A 829 -15.20 -34.38 -23.26
CA THR A 829 -14.81 -35.50 -22.40
C THR A 829 -13.89 -36.49 -23.10
N GLY A 830 -13.12 -37.25 -22.32
CA GLY A 830 -12.58 -38.52 -22.79
C GLY A 830 -13.71 -39.44 -23.33
N ALA A 831 -13.34 -40.40 -24.17
CA ALA A 831 -14.28 -41.42 -24.63
C ALA A 831 -14.73 -42.24 -23.42
N MET A 832 -16.05 -42.34 -23.20
CA MET A 832 -16.62 -43.01 -22.03
C MET A 832 -16.06 -42.49 -20.69
N GLU A 833 -15.98 -41.16 -20.52
CA GLU A 833 -15.43 -40.54 -19.32
C GLU A 833 -16.42 -39.51 -18.74
N ASP A 834 -16.61 -39.54 -17.42
CA ASP A 834 -17.23 -38.42 -16.71
C ASP A 834 -16.18 -37.35 -16.43
N THR A 835 -16.52 -36.11 -16.70
CA THR A 835 -15.55 -35.00 -16.64
C THR A 835 -16.13 -33.83 -15.86
N VAL A 836 -15.27 -33.13 -15.14
CA VAL A 836 -15.56 -31.85 -14.49
C VAL A 836 -14.77 -30.76 -15.21
N VAL A 837 -15.44 -29.67 -15.58
CA VAL A 837 -14.80 -28.44 -16.05
C VAL A 837 -14.78 -27.49 -14.87
N ALA A 838 -13.59 -27.15 -14.39
CA ALA A 838 -13.39 -26.31 -13.21
C ALA A 838 -12.41 -25.18 -13.50
N THR A 839 -12.53 -24.07 -12.78
CA THR A 839 -11.60 -22.94 -12.83
C THR A 839 -10.83 -22.84 -11.53
N VAL A 840 -9.52 -22.65 -11.64
CA VAL A 840 -8.62 -22.37 -10.51
C VAL A 840 -7.90 -21.04 -10.75
N ILE A 841 -7.61 -20.30 -9.69
CA ILE A 841 -6.79 -19.09 -9.74
C ILE A 841 -5.44 -19.41 -9.09
N PRO A 842 -4.33 -19.36 -9.85
CA PRO A 842 -3.01 -19.44 -9.25
C PRO A 842 -2.69 -18.13 -8.50
N TYR A 843 -1.95 -18.22 -7.41
CA TYR A 843 -1.41 -17.08 -6.65
C TYR A 843 0.09 -17.25 -6.48
N ASP A 844 0.84 -16.17 -6.66
CA ASP A 844 2.22 -16.04 -6.17
C ASP A 844 2.17 -15.59 -4.71
N GLN A 845 2.65 -16.42 -3.79
CA GLN A 845 2.76 -16.04 -2.37
C GLN A 845 4.20 -15.66 -2.02
N TYR A 846 4.36 -14.54 -1.34
CA TYR A 846 5.62 -14.06 -0.78
C TYR A 846 5.46 -13.93 0.72
N THR A 847 6.36 -14.54 1.50
CA THR A 847 6.29 -14.53 2.96
C THR A 847 7.37 -13.64 3.55
N TYR A 848 6.96 -12.72 4.41
CA TYR A 848 7.79 -11.81 5.18
C TYR A 848 7.60 -12.09 6.66
N LYS A 849 8.64 -11.92 7.46
CA LYS A 849 8.56 -11.93 8.91
C LYS A 849 8.47 -10.50 9.42
N ILE A 850 7.54 -10.25 10.33
CA ILE A 850 7.44 -8.96 11.01
C ILE A 850 8.50 -8.93 12.12
N LEU A 851 9.50 -8.06 12.02
CA LEU A 851 10.57 -7.91 13.00
C LEU A 851 10.25 -6.84 14.04
N SER A 852 9.53 -5.79 13.64
CA SER A 852 9.06 -4.72 14.53
C SER A 852 7.67 -4.25 14.13
N HIS A 853 6.92 -3.75 15.11
CA HIS A 853 5.66 -3.06 14.87
C HIS A 853 5.35 -2.10 16.04
N PRO A 854 5.23 -0.78 15.81
CA PRO A 854 5.10 0.23 16.88
C PRO A 854 3.82 0.10 17.71
N VAL A 855 2.70 -0.18 17.04
CA VAL A 855 1.37 -0.23 17.68
C VAL A 855 1.02 -1.63 18.21
N TYR A 856 1.46 -2.70 17.54
CA TYR A 856 1.07 -4.08 17.83
C TYR A 856 2.26 -5.02 18.03
N PRO A 857 2.97 -4.94 19.17
CA PRO A 857 4.14 -5.79 19.43
C PRO A 857 3.84 -7.30 19.38
N GLN A 858 2.58 -7.73 19.53
CA GLN A 858 2.19 -9.13 19.42
C GLN A 858 2.31 -9.71 17.99
N LEU A 859 2.45 -8.85 16.97
CA LEU A 859 2.67 -9.27 15.58
C LEU A 859 4.13 -9.59 15.29
N VAL A 860 5.05 -9.12 16.14
CA VAL A 860 6.48 -9.41 15.99
C VAL A 860 6.73 -10.91 16.05
N GLY A 861 7.48 -11.41 15.07
CA GLY A 861 7.78 -12.82 14.85
C GLY A 861 6.70 -13.60 14.09
N THR A 862 5.59 -12.97 13.70
CA THR A 862 4.57 -13.59 12.82
C THR A 862 4.90 -13.40 11.34
N ASP A 863 4.32 -14.25 10.50
CA ASP A 863 4.54 -14.23 9.05
C ASP A 863 3.47 -13.36 8.37
N LEU A 864 3.89 -12.31 7.67
CA LEU A 864 3.10 -11.54 6.71
C LEU A 864 3.17 -12.22 5.32
N VAL A 865 2.05 -12.57 4.72
CA VAL A 865 1.99 -13.23 3.41
C VAL A 865 1.32 -12.30 2.41
N ILE A 866 2.03 -11.92 1.36
CA ILE A 866 1.49 -11.18 0.22
C ILE A 866 1.10 -12.19 -0.85
N SER A 867 -0.19 -12.22 -1.21
CA SER A 867 -0.73 -13.12 -2.23
C SER A 867 -1.13 -12.34 -3.48
N LEU A 868 -0.34 -12.47 -4.55
CA LEU A 868 -0.60 -11.83 -5.84
C LEU A 868 -1.29 -12.83 -6.80
N PRO A 869 -2.52 -12.57 -7.25
CA PRO A 869 -3.24 -13.48 -8.12
C PRO A 869 -2.69 -13.49 -9.55
N ARG A 870 -2.79 -14.62 -10.24
CA ARG A 870 -2.58 -14.73 -11.69
C ARG A 870 -3.89 -14.84 -12.44
N ALA A 871 -3.82 -14.74 -13.77
CA ALA A 871 -4.96 -15.01 -14.65
C ALA A 871 -5.60 -16.40 -14.37
N PRO A 872 -6.94 -16.46 -14.15
CA PRO A 872 -7.64 -17.71 -13.89
C PRO A 872 -7.44 -18.75 -15.00
N ARG A 873 -7.38 -20.03 -14.62
CA ARG A 873 -7.25 -21.15 -15.54
C ARG A 873 -8.45 -22.08 -15.46
N THR A 874 -9.21 -22.17 -16.56
CA THR A 874 -10.27 -23.18 -16.69
C THR A 874 -9.72 -24.45 -17.31
N ILE A 875 -9.82 -25.54 -16.57
CA ILE A 875 -9.27 -26.86 -16.90
C ILE A 875 -10.37 -27.91 -16.96
N GLN A 876 -10.12 -28.94 -17.75
CA GLN A 876 -10.94 -30.14 -17.85
C GLN A 876 -10.28 -31.25 -17.04
N ILE A 877 -11.04 -31.90 -16.16
CA ILE A 877 -10.52 -32.85 -15.19
C ILE A 877 -11.41 -34.09 -15.19
N GLU A 878 -10.82 -35.28 -15.21
CA GLU A 878 -11.56 -36.53 -15.02
C GLU A 878 -12.21 -36.56 -13.62
N ARG A 879 -13.48 -36.98 -13.53
CA ARG A 879 -14.29 -36.84 -12.31
C ARG A 879 -13.70 -37.56 -11.10
N GLN A 880 -13.17 -38.77 -11.28
CA GLN A 880 -12.59 -39.55 -10.19
C GLN A 880 -11.34 -38.87 -9.64
N PHE A 881 -10.45 -38.36 -10.51
CA PHE A 881 -9.30 -37.56 -10.11
C PHE A 881 -9.75 -36.30 -9.38
N PHE A 882 -10.70 -35.55 -9.93
CA PHE A 882 -11.26 -34.34 -9.30
C PHE A 882 -11.74 -34.61 -7.87
N ASN A 883 -12.65 -35.57 -7.69
CA ASN A 883 -13.19 -35.91 -6.36
C ASN A 883 -12.12 -36.47 -5.40
N SER A 884 -11.08 -37.12 -5.91
CA SER A 884 -9.97 -37.62 -5.09
C SER A 884 -9.00 -36.52 -4.67
N ALA A 885 -8.96 -35.43 -5.42
CA ALA A 885 -8.01 -34.36 -5.24
C ALA A 885 -8.58 -33.18 -4.43
N VAL A 886 -9.91 -32.98 -4.44
CA VAL A 886 -10.62 -32.01 -3.59
C VAL A 886 -10.74 -32.55 -2.16
N SER A 887 -10.27 -31.80 -1.17
CA SER A 887 -10.39 -32.09 0.27
C SER A 887 -11.38 -31.15 0.97
N GLY A 888 -11.87 -31.50 2.16
CA GLY A 888 -12.70 -30.59 2.99
C GLY A 888 -14.16 -30.45 2.53
N GLU A 889 -14.69 -29.22 2.54
CA GLU A 889 -16.08 -28.86 2.19
C GLU A 889 -16.28 -28.51 0.71
N GLY A 890 -15.25 -28.64 -0.13
CA GLY A 890 -15.31 -28.35 -1.56
C GLY A 890 -16.33 -29.21 -2.34
N VAL A 891 -16.80 -28.70 -3.48
CA VAL A 891 -17.81 -29.38 -4.32
C VAL A 891 -17.33 -30.75 -4.79
N GLN A 892 -18.14 -31.77 -4.53
CA GLN A 892 -17.93 -33.11 -5.07
C GLN A 892 -18.97 -33.44 -6.14
N VAL A 893 -18.50 -33.93 -7.29
CA VAL A 893 -19.37 -34.45 -8.35
C VAL A 893 -19.61 -35.94 -8.10
N GLY A 894 -20.47 -36.20 -7.12
CA GLY A 894 -20.79 -37.54 -6.63
C GLY A 894 -21.95 -38.22 -7.35
N SER A 895 -22.51 -39.27 -6.73
CA SER A 895 -23.66 -40.00 -7.24
C SER A 895 -24.97 -39.19 -7.22
N ASN A 896 -25.01 -38.10 -6.47
CA ASN A 896 -26.06 -37.08 -6.49
C ASN A 896 -26.10 -36.30 -7.80
N VAL A 897 -24.98 -36.22 -8.54
CA VAL A 897 -24.90 -35.60 -9.87
C VAL A 897 -25.01 -36.65 -10.97
N PHE A 898 -24.20 -37.71 -10.87
CA PHE A 898 -24.14 -38.81 -11.84
C PHE A 898 -24.41 -40.15 -11.17
N GLY A 899 -25.64 -40.65 -11.36
CA GLY A 899 -26.06 -41.96 -10.85
C GLY A 899 -25.74 -43.14 -11.77
N HIS A 900 -25.23 -42.90 -12.98
CA HIS A 900 -24.96 -43.94 -13.97
C HIS A 900 -23.66 -44.69 -13.69
N THR A 901 -23.58 -45.88 -14.25
CA THR A 901 -22.36 -46.68 -14.38
C THR A 901 -21.91 -46.62 -15.83
N ILE A 902 -20.74 -46.03 -16.07
CA ILE A 902 -20.14 -45.94 -17.41
C ILE A 902 -20.02 -47.35 -18.00
N GLY A 903 -20.50 -47.52 -19.24
CA GLY A 903 -20.49 -48.82 -19.92
C GLY A 903 -21.76 -49.66 -19.72
N ASP A 904 -22.66 -49.28 -18.81
CA ASP A 904 -23.95 -49.92 -18.60
C ASP A 904 -25.09 -48.94 -18.86
N VAL A 905 -25.65 -49.00 -20.07
CA VAL A 905 -26.71 -48.11 -20.53
C VAL A 905 -27.95 -48.19 -19.63
N SER A 906 -28.21 -49.33 -19.00
CA SER A 906 -29.42 -49.54 -18.18
C SER A 906 -29.41 -48.76 -16.86
N THR A 907 -28.27 -48.19 -16.48
CA THR A 907 -28.10 -47.42 -15.25
C THR A 907 -28.31 -45.92 -15.43
N TYR A 908 -28.50 -45.46 -16.67
CA TYR A 908 -28.80 -44.07 -16.96
C TYR A 908 -30.25 -43.73 -16.57
N PRO A 909 -30.53 -42.47 -16.20
CA PRO A 909 -31.88 -42.00 -15.90
C PRO A 909 -32.89 -42.41 -16.97
N SER A 910 -34.07 -42.86 -16.54
CA SER A 910 -35.21 -42.99 -17.45
C SER A 910 -35.74 -41.61 -17.84
N ARG A 911 -36.58 -41.53 -18.87
CA ARG A 911 -37.27 -40.27 -19.20
C ARG A 911 -38.07 -39.70 -18.04
N SER A 912 -38.69 -40.54 -17.22
CA SER A 912 -39.39 -40.09 -16.01
C SER A 912 -38.46 -39.51 -14.96
N ASP A 913 -37.26 -40.09 -14.80
CA ASP A 913 -36.25 -39.56 -13.88
C ASP A 913 -35.75 -38.20 -14.37
N MET A 914 -35.43 -38.08 -15.66
CA MET A 914 -35.04 -36.81 -16.29
C MET A 914 -36.10 -35.73 -16.08
N GLN A 915 -37.39 -36.04 -16.29
CA GLN A 915 -38.47 -35.07 -16.06
C GLN A 915 -38.54 -34.61 -14.59
N SER A 916 -38.18 -35.47 -13.64
CA SER A 916 -38.11 -35.11 -12.22
C SER A 916 -36.89 -34.26 -11.88
N ILE A 917 -35.78 -34.44 -12.59
CA ILE A 917 -34.50 -33.72 -12.37
C ILE A 917 -34.54 -32.33 -13.00
N VAL A 918 -34.94 -32.23 -14.27
CA VAL A 918 -34.87 -31.01 -15.09
C VAL A 918 -35.91 -29.97 -14.65
N GLY A 919 -37.04 -30.40 -14.08
CA GLY A 919 -38.11 -29.52 -13.64
C GLY A 919 -38.65 -28.62 -14.76
N PHE A 920 -39.00 -27.37 -14.43
CA PHE A 920 -39.52 -26.38 -15.40
C PHE A 920 -38.43 -25.54 -16.09
N LEU A 921 -37.18 -25.58 -15.59
CA LEU A 921 -36.13 -24.62 -15.94
C LEU A 921 -34.94 -25.20 -16.71
N GLY A 922 -34.77 -26.52 -16.83
CA GLY A 922 -33.71 -27.11 -17.66
C GLY A 922 -34.16 -27.48 -19.08
N SER A 923 -33.20 -27.81 -19.94
CA SER A 923 -33.43 -28.15 -21.36
C SER A 923 -33.15 -29.61 -21.66
N SER A 924 -33.81 -30.16 -22.68
CA SER A 924 -33.55 -31.52 -23.17
C SER A 924 -33.79 -31.65 -24.67
N ILE A 925 -33.12 -32.61 -25.30
CA ILE A 925 -33.30 -33.01 -26.69
C ILE A 925 -33.32 -34.54 -26.80
N GLY A 926 -34.10 -35.07 -27.75
CA GLY A 926 -34.28 -36.50 -27.99
C GLY A 926 -35.67 -37.01 -27.62
N PRO A 927 -35.88 -38.35 -27.60
CA PRO A 927 -34.84 -39.35 -27.78
C PRO A 927 -34.42 -39.51 -29.25
N VAL A 928 -33.25 -40.10 -29.46
CA VAL A 928 -32.71 -40.51 -30.76
C VAL A 928 -32.30 -41.99 -30.66
N ASP A 929 -32.70 -42.79 -31.64
CA ASP A 929 -32.36 -44.21 -31.68
C ASP A 929 -30.88 -44.43 -32.00
N VAL A 930 -30.23 -45.34 -31.28
CA VAL A 930 -28.87 -45.77 -31.65
C VAL A 930 -28.92 -46.62 -32.92
N GLY A 931 -28.10 -46.27 -33.90
CA GLY A 931 -28.07 -46.91 -35.20
C GLY A 931 -27.35 -48.26 -35.21
N ALA A 932 -27.60 -49.05 -36.26
CA ALA A 932 -26.87 -50.28 -36.58
C ALA A 932 -25.79 -49.99 -37.64
N SER A 933 -24.73 -49.28 -37.25
CA SER A 933 -23.64 -48.86 -38.15
C SER A 933 -22.30 -48.75 -37.40
N ASN A 934 -21.22 -48.43 -38.12
CA ASN A 934 -19.91 -48.12 -37.52
C ASN A 934 -19.73 -46.60 -37.26
N GLY A 935 -20.79 -45.81 -37.35
CA GLY A 935 -20.80 -44.36 -37.17
C GLY A 935 -21.15 -43.93 -35.74
N SER A 936 -21.66 -42.71 -35.62
CA SER A 936 -22.18 -42.14 -34.38
C SER A 936 -23.28 -41.13 -34.67
N THR A 937 -24.05 -40.81 -33.64
CA THR A 937 -25.07 -39.78 -33.67
C THR A 937 -24.77 -38.72 -32.61
N SER A 938 -24.89 -37.44 -32.98
CA SER A 938 -24.69 -36.32 -32.07
C SER A 938 -25.99 -35.54 -31.92
N VAL A 939 -26.34 -35.19 -30.69
CA VAL A 939 -27.44 -34.28 -30.36
C VAL A 939 -26.88 -33.02 -29.72
N GLU A 940 -27.50 -31.88 -30.00
CA GLU A 940 -27.03 -30.57 -29.54
C GLU A 940 -28.17 -29.78 -28.90
N ILE A 941 -27.88 -29.14 -27.77
CA ILE A 941 -28.74 -28.16 -27.12
C ILE A 941 -27.99 -26.82 -27.19
N SER A 942 -28.62 -25.80 -27.76
CA SER A 942 -28.13 -24.41 -27.70
C SER A 942 -29.03 -23.61 -26.75
N GLU A 943 -28.47 -23.06 -25.68
CA GLU A 943 -29.19 -22.21 -24.73
C GLU A 943 -28.70 -20.78 -24.81
N SER A 944 -29.64 -19.82 -24.94
CA SER A 944 -29.34 -18.39 -24.80
C SER A 944 -29.57 -17.97 -23.35
N LEU A 945 -28.50 -17.83 -22.56
CA LEU A 945 -28.58 -17.45 -21.14
C LEU A 945 -28.74 -15.92 -21.03
N THR A 946 -29.95 -15.44 -20.71
CA THR A 946 -30.22 -14.00 -20.47
C THR A 946 -29.98 -13.58 -19.01
N ALA A 947 -29.64 -14.52 -18.13
CA ALA A 947 -29.30 -14.27 -16.73
C ALA A 947 -27.95 -14.96 -16.44
N GLY A 948 -26.92 -14.16 -16.16
CA GLY A 948 -25.58 -14.65 -15.88
C GLY A 948 -25.57 -15.61 -14.68
N LEU A 949 -24.75 -16.66 -14.77
CA LEU A 949 -24.50 -17.59 -13.67
C LEU A 949 -23.62 -16.88 -12.62
N THR A 950 -24.20 -16.04 -11.77
CA THR A 950 -23.47 -15.40 -10.67
C THR A 950 -23.44 -16.34 -9.47
N THR A 951 -22.30 -17.00 -9.24
CA THR A 951 -22.00 -17.74 -8.00
C THR A 951 -21.09 -16.90 -7.12
N SER A 952 -21.48 -16.64 -5.88
CA SER A 952 -20.60 -16.04 -4.87
C SER A 952 -19.98 -17.14 -4.00
N VAL A 953 -18.69 -17.06 -3.70
CA VAL A 953 -17.96 -18.04 -2.86
C VAL A 953 -17.16 -17.28 -1.80
N SER A 954 -17.36 -17.54 -0.51
CA SER A 954 -16.87 -16.69 0.60
C SER A 954 -15.54 -17.15 1.22
N VAL A 955 -14.53 -16.27 1.41
CA VAL A 955 -13.09 -16.56 1.70
C VAL A 955 -12.73 -16.65 3.19
N SER A 956 -11.93 -17.67 3.56
CA SER A 956 -11.22 -17.85 4.84
C SER A 956 -9.94 -18.67 4.64
N TYR A 957 -9.04 -18.68 5.63
CA TYR A 957 -7.74 -19.37 5.57
C TYR A 957 -7.54 -20.37 6.71
N GLU A 958 -7.53 -21.67 6.40
CA GLU A 958 -6.86 -22.68 7.23
C GLU A 958 -6.04 -23.64 6.34
N ARG A 959 -4.74 -23.80 6.66
CA ARG A 959 -3.85 -24.78 6.01
C ARG A 959 -3.78 -26.02 6.88
N GLU A 960 -4.50 -27.09 6.52
CA GLU A 960 -4.22 -28.42 7.09
C GLU A 960 -3.22 -29.16 6.18
N VAL A 961 -1.91 -29.07 6.49
CA VAL A 961 -0.88 -29.85 5.77
C VAL A 961 -1.05 -31.33 6.12
N LYS A 962 -1.69 -32.11 5.26
CA LYS A 962 -1.48 -33.56 5.23
C LYS A 962 -0.36 -33.85 4.24
N THR A 963 0.80 -34.23 4.79
CA THR A 963 1.94 -34.76 4.06
C THR A 963 1.51 -36.00 3.26
N ASP A 964 1.29 -35.85 1.96
CA ASP A 964 1.41 -36.97 1.02
C ASP A 964 1.92 -36.48 -0.34
N LEU A 965 3.12 -36.94 -0.67
CA LEU A 965 3.85 -36.70 -1.90
C LEU A 965 2.99 -37.01 -3.13
N GLY A 966 2.56 -35.96 -3.86
CA GLY A 966 2.45 -36.00 -5.32
C GLY A 966 1.05 -36.10 -5.96
N LYS A 967 -0.06 -36.02 -5.22
CA LYS A 967 -1.41 -36.08 -5.82
C LYS A 967 -2.49 -35.31 -5.04
N SER A 968 -2.32 -34.01 -4.81
CA SER A 968 -3.35 -33.26 -4.10
C SER A 968 -3.64 -31.92 -4.76
N MET A 969 -4.92 -31.68 -5.03
CA MET A 969 -5.46 -30.35 -5.30
C MET A 969 -5.94 -29.82 -3.95
N VAL A 970 -5.02 -29.72 -2.97
CA VAL A 970 -5.30 -28.98 -1.73
C VAL A 970 -5.36 -27.51 -2.16
N GLY A 971 -6.55 -27.08 -2.55
CA GLY A 971 -6.87 -25.66 -2.56
C GLY A 971 -7.07 -25.20 -1.13
N PHE A 972 -6.80 -23.93 -0.87
CA PHE A 972 -7.21 -23.28 0.36
C PHE A 972 -8.74 -23.21 0.45
N SER A 973 -9.33 -23.64 1.58
CA SER A 973 -10.77 -23.60 1.78
C SER A 973 -11.23 -22.25 2.30
N VAL A 974 -12.06 -21.64 1.48
CA VAL A 974 -12.64 -20.31 1.54
C VAL A 974 -13.91 -20.43 2.41
N GLY A 975 -13.88 -19.92 3.65
CA GLY A 975 -14.95 -19.97 4.66
C GLY A 975 -15.56 -18.61 5.01
N SER A 976 -16.58 -18.57 5.86
CA SER A 976 -17.56 -17.49 5.85
C SER A 976 -17.16 -16.21 6.62
N SER A 977 -16.51 -15.23 5.98
CA SER A 977 -16.72 -13.81 6.38
C SER A 977 -16.42 -12.75 5.31
N THR A 978 -15.74 -13.04 4.20
CA THR A 978 -15.67 -12.13 3.03
C THR A 978 -16.37 -12.76 1.83
N THR A 979 -17.43 -12.13 1.31
CA THR A 979 -18.18 -12.69 0.17
C THR A 979 -17.49 -12.36 -1.15
N ALA A 980 -16.37 -13.03 -1.49
CA ALA A 980 -15.79 -12.91 -2.82
C ALA A 980 -16.79 -13.38 -3.87
N SER A 981 -17.30 -12.46 -4.69
CA SER A 981 -18.24 -12.82 -5.75
C SER A 981 -17.50 -13.20 -7.03
N LEU A 982 -17.11 -14.48 -7.13
CA LEU A 982 -16.60 -15.07 -8.37
C LEU A 982 -17.72 -15.19 -9.42
N GLY A 983 -18.07 -14.07 -10.04
CA GLY A 983 -19.15 -13.96 -11.02
C GLY A 983 -18.74 -14.41 -12.42
N PHE A 984 -19.09 -15.62 -12.82
CA PHE A 984 -18.90 -16.06 -14.20
C PHE A 984 -20.11 -15.69 -15.04
N SER A 985 -20.01 -14.61 -15.81
CA SER A 985 -20.98 -14.41 -16.89
C SER A 985 -20.73 -15.45 -17.99
N VAL A 986 -21.67 -16.36 -18.16
CA VAL A 986 -21.69 -17.27 -19.29
C VAL A 986 -22.24 -16.49 -20.49
N GLY A 987 -21.56 -16.57 -21.64
CA GLY A 987 -21.90 -15.80 -22.84
C GLY A 987 -23.35 -16.01 -23.30
N SER A 988 -23.81 -15.15 -24.22
CA SER A 988 -25.21 -15.11 -24.65
C SER A 988 -25.73 -16.38 -25.31
N ASP A 989 -24.84 -17.32 -25.68
CA ASP A 989 -25.19 -18.64 -26.22
C ASP A 989 -24.24 -19.72 -25.69
N VAL A 990 -24.72 -20.81 -25.11
CA VAL A 990 -23.91 -21.99 -24.73
C VAL A 990 -24.39 -23.19 -25.53
N VAL A 991 -23.44 -23.97 -26.03
CA VAL A 991 -23.71 -25.19 -26.79
C VAL A 991 -23.26 -26.41 -26.00
N PHE A 992 -24.17 -27.34 -25.82
CA PHE A 992 -23.92 -28.66 -25.25
C PHE A 992 -24.16 -29.69 -26.33
N ALA A 993 -23.20 -30.60 -26.56
CA ALA A 993 -23.39 -31.68 -27.52
C ALA A 993 -22.99 -33.03 -26.93
N GLY A 994 -23.81 -34.04 -27.21
CA GLY A 994 -23.58 -35.42 -26.79
C GLY A 994 -23.52 -36.35 -27.98
N THR A 995 -22.41 -37.07 -28.12
CA THR A 995 -22.19 -38.03 -29.21
C THR A 995 -22.23 -39.45 -28.65
N VAL A 996 -23.08 -40.30 -29.24
CA VAL A 996 -23.21 -41.72 -28.93
C VAL A 996 -22.85 -42.52 -30.17
N GLY A 997 -21.92 -43.47 -30.04
CA GLY A 997 -21.53 -44.34 -31.15
C GLY A 997 -22.63 -45.32 -31.54
N ASP A 998 -22.70 -45.72 -32.80
CA ASP A 998 -23.64 -46.76 -33.24
C ASP A 998 -23.15 -48.16 -32.82
N MET A 999 -24.05 -49.14 -32.88
CA MET A 999 -23.68 -50.54 -32.74
C MET A 999 -23.26 -51.10 -34.10
N PRO A 1000 -22.05 -51.68 -34.24
CA PRO A 1000 -21.66 -52.39 -35.44
C PRO A 1000 -22.71 -53.42 -35.87
N PRO A 1001 -22.99 -53.58 -37.18
CA PRO A 1001 -24.01 -54.51 -37.66
C PRO A 1001 -23.84 -55.96 -37.15
N GLU A 1002 -22.61 -56.38 -36.87
CA GLU A 1002 -22.27 -57.69 -36.30
C GLU A 1002 -22.64 -57.88 -34.82
N THR A 1003 -22.74 -56.80 -34.05
CA THR A 1003 -23.05 -56.82 -32.60
C THR A 1003 -24.44 -56.29 -32.28
N PHE A 1004 -25.12 -55.66 -33.26
CA PHE A 1004 -26.47 -55.13 -33.10
C PHE A 1004 -27.49 -56.24 -32.80
N SER A 1005 -28.28 -56.04 -31.75
CA SER A 1005 -29.40 -56.91 -31.41
C SER A 1005 -30.55 -56.10 -30.81
N LEU A 1006 -31.78 -56.49 -31.12
CA LEU A 1006 -33.00 -55.77 -30.71
C LEU A 1006 -33.23 -55.76 -29.20
N ASP A 1007 -32.64 -56.70 -28.45
CA ASP A 1007 -32.68 -56.74 -26.99
C ASP A 1007 -31.73 -55.74 -26.32
N ARG A 1008 -30.79 -55.18 -27.08
CA ARG A 1008 -29.83 -54.17 -26.63
C ARG A 1008 -30.04 -52.81 -27.27
N ALA A 1009 -30.98 -52.69 -28.20
CA ALA A 1009 -31.37 -51.43 -28.80
C ALA A 1009 -32.00 -50.51 -27.75
N TYR A 1010 -31.64 -49.24 -27.78
CA TYR A 1010 -32.18 -48.20 -26.91
C TYR A 1010 -32.19 -46.87 -27.67
N SER A 1011 -32.99 -45.95 -27.17
CA SER A 1011 -32.95 -44.56 -27.59
C SER A 1011 -32.38 -43.72 -26.44
N TYR A 1012 -31.70 -42.62 -26.76
CA TYR A 1012 -31.14 -41.74 -25.75
C TYR A 1012 -31.51 -40.29 -26.01
N GLY A 1013 -31.55 -39.49 -24.96
CA GLY A 1013 -31.62 -38.03 -25.07
C GLY A 1013 -30.55 -37.36 -24.22
N LEU A 1014 -30.26 -36.10 -24.53
CA LEU A 1014 -29.37 -35.24 -23.77
C LEU A 1014 -30.22 -34.24 -22.99
N PHE A 1015 -29.83 -33.92 -21.77
CA PHE A 1015 -30.45 -32.86 -20.99
C PHE A 1015 -29.43 -32.08 -20.17
N ALA A 1016 -29.74 -30.82 -19.93
CA ALA A 1016 -28.91 -29.90 -19.18
C ALA A 1016 -29.75 -29.18 -18.12
N TYR A 1017 -29.19 -29.03 -16.92
CA TYR A 1017 -29.83 -28.32 -15.81
C TYR A 1017 -28.78 -27.70 -14.89
N GLN A 1018 -29.20 -26.76 -14.05
CA GLN A 1018 -28.33 -26.18 -13.01
C GLN A 1018 -28.55 -26.92 -11.69
N LEU A 1019 -27.45 -27.23 -11.01
CA LEU A 1019 -27.45 -27.85 -9.69
C LEU A 1019 -26.73 -26.95 -8.72
N THR A 1020 -27.38 -26.64 -7.60
CA THR A 1020 -26.75 -26.01 -6.44
C THR A 1020 -26.33 -27.10 -5.47
N ASP A 1021 -25.02 -27.20 -5.21
CA ASP A 1021 -24.49 -28.09 -4.19
C ASP A 1021 -24.91 -27.60 -2.80
N SER A 1022 -25.50 -28.49 -2.01
CA SER A 1022 -26.08 -28.13 -0.71
C SER A 1022 -25.04 -27.86 0.38
N THR A 1023 -23.81 -28.32 0.19
CA THR A 1023 -22.72 -28.17 1.17
C THR A 1023 -22.02 -26.83 0.96
N SER A 1024 -21.61 -26.54 -0.27
CA SER A 1024 -20.87 -25.33 -0.64
C SER A 1024 -21.75 -24.14 -1.07
N GLY A 1025 -23.03 -24.38 -1.41
CA GLY A 1025 -23.90 -23.36 -2.03
C GLY A 1025 -23.53 -23.02 -3.48
N GLN A 1026 -22.51 -23.65 -4.07
CA GLN A 1026 -22.07 -23.39 -5.44
C GLN A 1026 -23.08 -23.94 -6.45
N THR A 1027 -23.43 -23.13 -7.45
CA THR A 1027 -24.30 -23.54 -8.56
C THR A 1027 -23.49 -23.78 -9.83
N PHE A 1028 -23.65 -24.95 -10.43
CA PHE A 1028 -22.93 -25.33 -11.65
C PHE A 1028 -23.84 -26.02 -12.66
N GLN A 1029 -23.41 -26.05 -13.93
CA GLN A 1029 -24.16 -26.70 -15.00
C GLN A 1029 -23.93 -28.21 -14.98
N VAL A 1030 -24.99 -29.00 -15.11
CA VAL A 1030 -24.90 -30.46 -15.28
C VAL A 1030 -25.41 -30.82 -16.65
N ILE A 1031 -24.63 -31.63 -17.38
CA ILE A 1031 -24.97 -32.20 -18.68
C ILE A 1031 -25.04 -33.71 -18.51
N ASN A 1032 -26.21 -34.28 -18.75
CA ASN A 1032 -26.50 -35.67 -18.49
C ASN A 1032 -27.40 -36.28 -19.58
N TYR A 1033 -27.56 -37.60 -19.55
CA TYR A 1033 -28.30 -38.38 -20.54
C TYR A 1033 -29.44 -39.15 -19.90
N TRP A 1034 -30.48 -39.39 -20.69
CA TRP A 1034 -31.55 -40.30 -20.32
C TRP A 1034 -31.75 -41.34 -21.43
N VAL A 1035 -32.26 -42.51 -21.07
CA VAL A 1035 -32.43 -43.66 -21.99
C VAL A 1035 -33.85 -44.22 -21.95
N GLU A 1036 -34.32 -44.78 -23.07
CA GLU A 1036 -35.62 -45.46 -23.25
C GLU A 1036 -35.51 -46.78 -24.03
#